data_AF-A0A820ML04-F1
#
_entry.id   AF-A0A820ML04-F1
#
_cell.length_a   1.000
_cell.length_b   1.000
_cell.length_c   1.000
_cell.angle_alpha   90.00
_cell.angle_beta   90.00
_cell.angle_gamma   90.00
#
_symmetry.space_group_name_H-M   'P 1'
#
loop_
_entity.id
_entity.type
_entity.pdbx_description
1 polymer ?
#
loop_
_entity_poly.entity_id
_entity_poly.type
_entity_poly.pdbx_seq_one_letter_code
_entity_poly.pdbx_strand_id
1 'polypeptide(L)'
;MDALRTIPELDTKTAGTYYHSIENIHGYMPHLLGEVEKLVIAIDQQSGITNYRYLARSLSRLKNAEWINQVSPGAYDNLMRRITEELMQYACQLEDSLMKINFSLKCPENVSIAKEIVEKIESTRDLERSVPELEKYRSNIRQRFLRCTQDAFNRIQKTFNLQDKDVYQIKQHLKELQEIQQECSNLHPACIFLQKQGYASINMLNSDIDELKAKNKQEIEVLTAVQRDMESELQNLNLIVQKSTNLSSSSTDEDVFGIFSDMIGLDSQKRRSQTETYLRSSEYSSIESVYEKFSNVRKKHRQISQRIEDQRAELRISLGRLESIKKEHDLLIDVGHSSSKEVSFLQEKGFDSYELLSKNIQEKERIFNERGQNQQSYHFSGRLDASTANSALVYISQCEKVGHDRVRENATDANENLRKYIKEYGIFLKQEINMKFNYMRTIDDERDPFLYSQDLEMRLQELSSSSKFAHVFECINAAETVEDLQQKFLEFHRILSSKMEEYKNASKIKELRDQVIIAQALACVDRFCANILAGNGFADLYKQYQREIHKECRIAYKTVLDYISKGDYPNVDMALSDIQDKPLNPRDKAQIQNDLHCSLNKLMNDTKSIANWLSGKVERENNRNQITEIKENIEKIRIACNKHMIMKLLDEDTQTSLKKFDNEINETLSRIILKGLNSVEAFMDADSFSEAEHGMETLSKVQRELAGYCISSEVTKKSDELRRSLDQIVTTILERSDFEDVNKYSINPPKDLLAKLKMVASHGSARFTQAHNSMVGKIRQTFTLAIDQVHKAPLNERSLKIRSLNYALCFLPDDLQTQFKLQIDELSKLIADEETAYRQDLERSFTNVDEDEHAITKLGALAERYSQQHMHDFLKTLREQCLKQLQIYRMKVEKFFDEKNIQFAIDSIKKILKYEKSVGAYISETKGI
;
A
#
# COMPACT_ATOMS: atom_id res chain seq x y z
N MET A 1 -28.08 -51.80 87.23
CA MET A 1 -29.39 -51.82 87.91
C MET A 1 -30.06 -53.18 87.75
N ASP A 2 -30.19 -53.72 86.54
CA ASP A 2 -30.79 -55.05 86.30
C ASP A 2 -30.13 -56.19 87.10
N ALA A 3 -28.80 -56.18 87.22
CA ALA A 3 -28.08 -57.12 88.07
C ALA A 3 -28.46 -57.04 89.57
N LEU A 4 -28.81 -55.86 90.09
CA LEU A 4 -29.23 -55.67 91.49
C LEU A 4 -30.64 -56.21 91.74
N ARG A 5 -31.44 -56.40 90.68
CA ARG A 5 -32.81 -56.94 90.76
C ARG A 5 -32.85 -58.46 90.82
N THR A 6 -31.69 -59.12 90.66
CA THR A 6 -31.56 -60.55 90.95
C THR A 6 -31.65 -60.84 92.46
N ILE A 7 -31.62 -59.82 93.31
CA ILE A 7 -31.78 -59.89 94.77
C ILE A 7 -33.22 -59.49 95.13
N PRO A 8 -34.08 -60.42 95.57
CA PRO A 8 -35.53 -60.19 95.74
C PRO A 8 -35.90 -59.05 96.71
N GLU A 9 -35.13 -58.86 97.78
CA GLU A 9 -35.40 -57.83 98.79
C GLU A 9 -35.08 -56.41 98.29
N LEU A 10 -34.11 -56.29 97.38
CA LEU A 10 -33.78 -55.03 96.74
C LEU A 10 -34.78 -54.73 95.62
N ASP A 11 -35.23 -55.74 94.88
CA ASP A 11 -36.21 -55.55 93.82
C ASP A 11 -37.54 -55.00 94.38
N THR A 12 -38.09 -55.64 95.40
CA THR A 12 -39.34 -55.17 96.05
C THR A 12 -39.26 -53.74 96.59
N LYS A 13 -38.11 -53.31 97.12
CA LYS A 13 -37.93 -51.95 97.67
C LYS A 13 -37.62 -50.88 96.62
N THR A 14 -36.97 -51.26 95.52
CA THR A 14 -36.47 -50.30 94.52
C THR A 14 -37.21 -50.36 93.20
N ALA A 15 -38.13 -51.32 93.01
CA ALA A 15 -38.86 -51.52 91.77
C ALA A 15 -39.60 -50.28 91.29
N GLY A 16 -40.31 -49.58 92.18
CA GLY A 16 -41.02 -48.34 91.83
C GLY A 16 -40.08 -47.27 91.28
N THR A 17 -38.99 -46.98 91.98
CA THR A 17 -37.99 -45.98 91.55
C THR A 17 -37.25 -46.42 90.29
N TYR A 18 -36.95 -47.71 90.16
CA TYR A 18 -36.31 -48.27 88.97
C TYR A 18 -37.23 -48.13 87.75
N TYR A 19 -38.47 -48.60 87.82
CA TYR A 19 -39.39 -48.58 86.68
C TYR A 19 -39.73 -47.14 86.32
N HIS A 20 -39.91 -46.27 87.32
CA HIS A 20 -40.11 -44.84 87.07
C HIS A 20 -38.89 -44.18 86.42
N SER A 21 -37.66 -44.57 86.81
CA SER A 21 -36.43 -44.07 86.19
C SER A 21 -36.27 -44.59 84.75
N ILE A 22 -36.58 -45.87 84.50
CA ILE A 22 -36.62 -46.45 83.14
C ILE A 22 -37.70 -45.79 82.29
N GLU A 23 -38.87 -45.52 82.84
CA GLU A 23 -39.99 -44.87 82.16
C GLU A 23 -39.69 -43.40 81.87
N ASN A 24 -39.02 -42.69 82.78
CA ASN A 24 -38.51 -41.33 82.54
C ASN A 24 -37.41 -41.31 81.46
N ILE A 25 -36.51 -42.30 81.46
CA ILE A 25 -35.52 -42.45 80.38
C ILE A 25 -36.22 -42.76 79.05
N HIS A 26 -37.17 -43.69 79.04
CA HIS A 26 -38.00 -43.99 77.87
C HIS A 26 -38.83 -42.79 77.41
N GLY A 27 -39.27 -41.89 78.29
CA GLY A 27 -39.98 -40.66 77.94
C GLY A 27 -39.06 -39.55 77.40
N TYR A 28 -37.82 -39.48 77.90
CA TYR A 28 -36.81 -38.53 77.42
C TYR A 28 -36.27 -38.90 76.03
N MET A 29 -36.28 -40.19 75.67
CA MET A 29 -35.78 -40.67 74.39
C MET A 29 -36.57 -40.16 73.16
N PRO A 30 -37.91 -40.27 73.09
CA PRO A 30 -38.72 -39.66 72.03
C PRO A 30 -38.47 -38.15 71.88
N HIS A 31 -38.17 -37.44 72.96
CA HIS A 31 -37.82 -36.03 72.91
C HIS A 31 -36.47 -35.81 72.22
N LEU A 32 -35.43 -36.55 72.61
CA LEU A 32 -34.12 -36.53 71.95
C LEU A 32 -34.22 -36.94 70.47
N LEU A 33 -34.97 -38.01 70.17
CA LEU A 33 -35.24 -38.47 68.81
C LEU A 33 -35.93 -37.38 67.99
N GLY A 34 -36.97 -36.74 68.56
CA GLY A 34 -37.70 -35.65 67.90
C GLY A 34 -36.89 -34.37 67.72
N GLU A 35 -35.97 -34.03 68.63
CA GLU A 35 -35.03 -32.92 68.45
C GLU A 35 -34.04 -33.19 67.32
N VAL A 36 -33.49 -34.40 67.27
CA VAL A 36 -32.56 -34.80 66.21
C VAL A 36 -33.28 -34.88 64.85
N GLU A 37 -34.49 -35.41 64.80
CA GLU A 37 -35.29 -35.49 63.57
C GLU A 37 -35.70 -34.10 63.04
N LYS A 38 -36.01 -33.14 63.92
CA LYS A 38 -36.23 -31.74 63.52
C LYS A 38 -34.97 -31.10 62.90
N LEU A 39 -33.80 -31.41 63.44
CA LEU A 39 -32.53 -30.91 62.90
C LEU A 39 -32.19 -31.56 61.55
N VAL A 40 -32.51 -32.84 61.36
CA VAL A 40 -32.36 -33.54 60.07
C VAL A 40 -33.31 -32.95 59.02
N ILE A 41 -34.58 -32.71 59.37
CA ILE A 41 -35.54 -32.07 58.47
C ILE A 41 -35.09 -30.65 58.09
N ALA A 42 -34.48 -29.90 59.02
CA ALA A 42 -33.94 -28.58 58.72
C ALA A 42 -32.75 -28.62 57.73
N ILE A 43 -31.96 -29.70 57.73
CA ILE A 43 -30.91 -29.94 56.74
C ILE A 43 -31.52 -30.25 55.37
N ASP A 44 -32.52 -31.14 55.33
CA ASP A 44 -33.20 -31.59 54.11
C ASP A 44 -33.97 -30.45 53.42
N GLN A 45 -34.61 -29.57 54.21
CA GLN A 45 -35.37 -28.42 53.69
C GLN A 45 -34.50 -27.23 53.25
N GLN A 46 -33.17 -27.31 53.42
CA GLN A 46 -32.21 -26.22 53.13
C GLN A 46 -32.60 -24.86 53.76
N SER A 47 -33.45 -24.86 54.78
CA SER A 47 -34.12 -23.68 55.30
C SER A 47 -33.34 -23.06 56.46
N GLY A 48 -32.36 -22.20 56.15
CA GLY A 48 -31.72 -21.29 57.11
C GLY A 48 -30.43 -21.79 57.78
N ILE A 49 -29.95 -21.00 58.75
CA ILE A 49 -28.67 -21.20 59.47
C ILE A 49 -28.76 -22.45 60.34
N THR A 50 -28.40 -23.60 59.78
CA THR A 50 -28.29 -24.85 60.54
C THR A 50 -27.13 -24.74 61.54
N ASN A 51 -27.43 -24.85 62.84
CA ASN A 51 -26.40 -24.84 63.88
C ASN A 51 -25.75 -26.23 63.98
N TYR A 52 -24.80 -26.51 63.09
CA TYR A 52 -24.10 -27.80 63.02
C TYR A 52 -23.37 -28.17 64.32
N ARG A 53 -22.95 -27.18 65.12
CA ARG A 53 -22.37 -27.41 66.45
C ARG A 53 -23.40 -27.94 67.44
N TYR A 54 -24.63 -27.44 67.40
CA TYR A 54 -25.73 -27.97 68.21
C TYR A 54 -26.11 -29.39 67.76
N LEU A 55 -26.14 -29.64 66.45
CA LEU A 55 -26.35 -30.99 65.93
C LEU A 55 -25.23 -31.95 66.35
N ALA A 56 -23.96 -31.54 66.28
CA ALA A 56 -22.81 -32.36 66.71
C ALA A 56 -22.89 -32.73 68.19
N ARG A 57 -23.32 -31.80 69.05
CA ARG A 57 -23.57 -32.08 70.48
C ARG A 57 -24.71 -33.07 70.67
N SER A 58 -25.79 -32.91 69.91
CA SER A 58 -26.97 -33.79 69.98
C SER A 58 -26.63 -35.20 69.51
N LEU A 59 -25.86 -35.33 68.42
CA LEU A 59 -25.30 -36.60 67.95
C LEU A 59 -24.34 -37.24 68.96
N SER A 60 -23.49 -36.45 69.61
CA SER A 60 -22.61 -36.97 70.67
C SER A 60 -23.41 -37.52 71.85
N ARG A 61 -24.49 -36.83 72.25
CA ARG A 61 -25.41 -37.32 73.29
C ARG A 61 -26.12 -38.60 72.88
N LEU A 62 -26.60 -38.66 71.63
CA LEU A 62 -27.24 -39.84 71.06
C LEU A 62 -26.27 -41.01 71.03
N LYS A 63 -25.02 -40.80 70.61
CA LYS A 63 -23.94 -41.81 70.61
C LYS A 63 -23.65 -42.35 72.01
N ASN A 64 -23.61 -41.49 73.03
CA ASN A 64 -23.47 -41.93 74.42
C ASN A 64 -24.68 -42.72 74.94
N ALA A 65 -25.80 -42.69 74.22
CA ALA A 65 -27.01 -43.44 74.51
C ALA A 65 -27.11 -44.77 73.74
N GLU A 66 -26.02 -45.23 73.11
CA GLU A 66 -25.94 -46.50 72.35
C GLU A 66 -26.38 -47.73 73.16
N TRP A 67 -26.22 -47.70 74.49
CA TRP A 67 -26.69 -48.76 75.39
C TRP A 67 -28.19 -49.06 75.26
N ILE A 68 -28.98 -48.14 74.69
CA ILE A 68 -30.42 -48.30 74.47
C ILE A 68 -30.74 -49.34 73.41
N ASN A 69 -29.81 -49.67 72.51
CA ASN A 69 -29.97 -50.84 71.63
C ASN A 69 -30.13 -52.15 72.42
N GLN A 70 -29.67 -52.22 73.67
CA GLN A 70 -29.87 -53.38 74.54
C GLN A 70 -31.32 -53.49 75.03
N VAL A 71 -32.06 -52.38 75.04
CA VAL A 71 -33.45 -52.30 75.52
C VAL A 71 -34.45 -52.28 74.35
N SER A 72 -34.12 -51.62 73.24
CA SER A 72 -34.92 -51.56 72.02
C SER A 72 -34.01 -51.80 70.80
N PRO A 73 -33.78 -53.08 70.43
CA PRO A 73 -32.85 -53.45 69.36
C PRO A 73 -33.17 -52.74 68.03
N GLY A 74 -32.17 -52.05 67.48
CA GLY A 74 -32.22 -51.41 66.15
C GLY A 74 -32.82 -50.01 66.11
N ALA A 75 -33.38 -49.47 67.20
CA ALA A 75 -33.92 -48.11 67.21
C ALA A 75 -32.82 -47.04 67.09
N TYR A 76 -31.71 -47.22 67.82
CA TYR A 76 -30.55 -46.32 67.73
C TYR A 76 -29.83 -46.47 66.39
N ASP A 77 -29.56 -47.72 65.96
CA ASP A 77 -28.84 -47.98 64.70
C ASP A 77 -29.57 -47.40 63.49
N ASN A 78 -30.90 -47.55 63.42
CA ASN A 78 -31.70 -47.01 62.33
C ASN A 78 -31.70 -45.48 62.30
N LEU A 79 -31.78 -44.82 63.46
CA LEU A 79 -31.73 -43.36 63.49
C LEU A 79 -30.33 -42.85 63.12
N MET A 80 -29.27 -43.40 63.73
CA MET A 80 -27.90 -42.99 63.41
C MET A 80 -27.59 -43.20 61.93
N ARG A 81 -27.99 -44.35 61.37
CA ARG A 81 -27.85 -44.63 59.94
C ARG A 81 -28.58 -43.60 59.08
N ARG A 82 -29.84 -43.28 59.39
CA ARG A 82 -30.60 -42.26 58.65
C ARG A 82 -29.93 -40.88 58.72
N ILE A 83 -29.47 -40.45 59.90
CA ILE A 83 -28.79 -39.14 60.03
C ILE A 83 -27.49 -39.11 59.23
N THR A 84 -26.71 -40.19 59.28
CA THR A 84 -25.50 -40.34 58.47
C THR A 84 -25.81 -40.27 56.97
N GLU A 85 -26.83 -41.01 56.51
CA GLU A 85 -27.28 -41.01 55.11
C GLU A 85 -27.69 -39.59 54.65
N GLU A 86 -28.48 -38.86 55.45
CA GLU A 86 -28.94 -37.50 55.13
C GLU A 86 -27.79 -36.47 55.11
N LEU A 87 -26.87 -36.54 56.08
CA LEU A 87 -25.68 -35.67 56.12
C LEU A 87 -24.74 -35.95 54.93
N MET A 88 -24.55 -37.22 54.58
CA MET A 88 -23.78 -37.61 53.40
C MET A 88 -24.46 -37.15 52.10
N GLN A 89 -25.78 -37.29 51.99
CA GLN A 89 -26.54 -36.83 50.85
C GLN A 89 -26.44 -35.30 50.68
N TYR A 90 -26.56 -34.54 51.77
CA TYR A 90 -26.35 -33.09 51.76
C TYR A 90 -24.92 -32.72 51.33
N ALA A 91 -23.90 -33.39 51.88
CA ALA A 91 -22.51 -33.17 51.49
C ALA A 91 -22.25 -33.49 50.00
N CYS A 92 -22.87 -34.57 49.49
CA CYS A 92 -22.84 -34.94 48.08
C CYS A 92 -23.51 -33.88 47.20
N GLN A 93 -24.64 -33.31 47.61
CA GLN A 93 -25.32 -32.23 46.88
C GLN A 93 -24.47 -30.95 46.82
N LEU A 94 -23.76 -30.61 47.90
CA LEU A 94 -22.82 -29.48 47.92
C LEU A 94 -21.65 -29.73 46.95
N GLU A 95 -21.10 -30.94 46.94
CA GLU A 95 -20.03 -31.33 46.01
C GLU A 95 -20.50 -31.25 44.55
N ASP A 96 -21.67 -31.81 44.24
CA ASP A 96 -22.29 -31.72 42.90
C ASP A 96 -22.57 -30.28 42.47
N SER A 97 -23.05 -29.45 43.40
CA SER A 97 -23.30 -28.04 43.15
C SER A 97 -22.00 -27.31 42.81
N LEU A 98 -20.91 -27.58 43.55
CA LEU A 98 -19.59 -27.04 43.24
C LEU A 98 -19.07 -27.52 41.88
N MET A 99 -19.29 -28.79 41.53
CA MET A 99 -18.85 -29.36 40.25
C MET A 99 -19.54 -28.73 39.04
N LYS A 100 -20.76 -28.21 39.22
CA LYS A 100 -21.51 -27.49 38.18
C LYS A 100 -21.09 -26.02 38.03
N ILE A 101 -20.37 -25.45 39.01
CA ILE A 101 -19.93 -24.05 38.96
C ILE A 101 -18.80 -23.89 37.95
N ASN A 102 -18.97 -22.95 37.03
CA ASN A 102 -17.95 -22.56 36.07
C ASN A 102 -17.04 -21.45 36.65
N PHE A 103 -15.77 -21.77 36.90
CA PHE A 103 -14.74 -20.83 37.37
C PHE A 103 -14.07 -20.03 36.24
N SER A 104 -14.80 -19.78 35.15
CA SER A 104 -14.34 -18.94 34.04
C SER A 104 -14.21 -17.48 34.47
N LEU A 105 -13.23 -16.77 33.90
CA LEU A 105 -13.06 -15.32 34.08
C LEU A 105 -14.30 -14.52 33.65
N LYS A 106 -15.17 -15.11 32.80
CA LYS A 106 -16.42 -14.48 32.35
C LYS A 106 -17.52 -14.43 33.40
N CYS A 107 -17.43 -15.25 34.45
CA CYS A 107 -18.45 -15.36 35.50
C CYS A 107 -17.80 -15.21 36.89
N PRO A 108 -17.16 -14.06 37.20
CA PRO A 108 -16.46 -13.86 38.47
C PRO A 108 -17.38 -13.97 39.70
N GLU A 109 -18.67 -13.71 39.55
CA GLU A 109 -19.71 -13.91 40.57
C GLU A 109 -19.80 -15.36 41.07
N ASN A 110 -19.42 -16.33 40.23
CA ASN A 110 -19.43 -17.76 40.61
C ASN A 110 -18.41 -18.08 41.72
N VAL A 111 -17.37 -17.27 41.89
CA VAL A 111 -16.42 -17.43 43.01
C VAL A 111 -17.13 -17.21 44.35
N SER A 112 -18.05 -16.25 44.42
CA SER A 112 -18.84 -16.00 45.63
C SER A 112 -19.79 -17.16 45.94
N ILE A 113 -20.44 -17.72 44.92
CA ILE A 113 -21.30 -18.91 45.09
C ILE A 113 -20.47 -20.12 45.56
N ALA A 114 -19.30 -20.35 44.95
CA ALA A 114 -18.41 -21.42 45.36
C ALA A 114 -17.88 -21.23 46.79
N LYS A 115 -17.58 -19.98 47.20
CA LYS A 115 -17.22 -19.63 48.56
C LYS A 115 -18.33 -20.02 49.54
N GLU A 116 -19.60 -19.70 49.25
CA GLU A 116 -20.71 -20.07 50.12
C GLU A 116 -20.85 -21.58 50.29
N ILE A 117 -20.61 -22.37 49.23
CA ILE A 117 -20.61 -23.84 49.30
C ILE A 117 -19.47 -24.33 50.21
N VAL A 118 -18.26 -23.76 50.04
CA VAL A 118 -17.10 -24.10 50.88
C VAL A 118 -17.37 -23.74 52.35
N GLU A 119 -17.94 -22.58 52.64
CA GLU A 119 -18.29 -22.17 54.00
C GLU A 119 -19.35 -23.10 54.63
N LYS A 120 -20.36 -23.51 53.84
CA LYS A 120 -21.37 -24.48 54.28
C LYS A 120 -20.75 -25.83 54.64
N ILE A 121 -19.87 -26.40 53.82
CA ILE A 121 -19.24 -27.69 54.16
C ILE A 121 -18.20 -27.55 55.29
N GLU A 122 -17.48 -26.43 55.39
CA GLU A 122 -16.57 -26.22 56.52
C GLU A 122 -17.32 -26.12 57.85
N SER A 123 -18.56 -25.62 57.84
CA SER A 123 -19.40 -25.58 59.02
C SER A 123 -19.85 -26.97 59.52
N THR A 124 -19.75 -28.03 58.70
CA THR A 124 -20.04 -29.42 59.12
C THR A 124 -18.86 -30.09 59.82
N ARG A 125 -17.71 -29.43 59.96
CA ARG A 125 -16.49 -29.99 60.58
C ARG A 125 -16.72 -30.58 61.98
N ASP A 126 -17.55 -29.93 62.80
CA ASP A 126 -17.86 -30.41 64.16
C ASP A 126 -18.58 -31.78 64.14
N LEU A 127 -19.23 -32.16 63.03
CA LEU A 127 -19.95 -33.42 62.85
C LEU A 127 -19.04 -34.60 62.50
N GLU A 128 -17.80 -34.36 62.03
CA GLU A 128 -16.86 -35.40 61.59
C GLU A 128 -16.54 -36.42 62.68
N ARG A 129 -16.61 -36.03 63.96
CA ARG A 129 -16.45 -36.94 65.11
C ARG A 129 -17.54 -38.00 65.20
N SER A 130 -18.74 -37.68 64.71
CA SER A 130 -19.91 -38.56 64.71
C SER A 130 -20.10 -39.25 63.36
N VAL A 131 -19.76 -38.57 62.25
CA VAL A 131 -19.85 -39.06 60.87
C VAL A 131 -18.52 -38.79 60.14
N PRO A 132 -17.53 -39.68 60.27
CA PRO A 132 -16.18 -39.48 59.71
C PRO A 132 -16.16 -39.32 58.18
N GLU A 133 -17.13 -39.89 57.47
CA GLU A 133 -17.26 -39.83 56.01
C GLU A 133 -17.37 -38.39 55.48
N LEU A 134 -17.87 -37.45 56.31
CA LEU A 134 -17.96 -36.04 55.96
C LEU A 134 -16.60 -35.38 55.71
N GLU A 135 -15.53 -35.88 56.35
CA GLU A 135 -14.17 -35.35 56.16
C GLU A 135 -13.71 -35.50 54.71
N LYS A 136 -14.11 -36.60 54.06
CA LYS A 136 -13.82 -36.85 52.64
C LYS A 136 -14.47 -35.79 51.75
N TYR A 137 -15.77 -35.53 51.94
CA TYR A 137 -16.50 -34.54 51.15
C TYR A 137 -15.97 -33.12 51.38
N ARG A 138 -15.71 -32.74 52.64
CA ARG A 138 -15.11 -31.44 52.97
C ARG A 138 -13.75 -31.27 52.31
N SER A 139 -12.89 -32.28 52.40
CA SER A 139 -11.57 -32.27 51.77
C SER A 139 -11.66 -32.17 50.26
N ASN A 140 -12.56 -32.92 49.62
CA ASN A 140 -12.79 -32.87 48.18
C ASN A 140 -13.27 -31.50 47.71
N ILE A 141 -14.31 -30.94 48.34
CA ILE A 141 -14.84 -29.61 48.02
C ILE A 141 -13.75 -28.55 48.17
N ARG A 142 -13.02 -28.57 49.28
CA ARG A 142 -11.92 -27.62 49.54
C ARG A 142 -10.82 -27.73 48.50
N GLN A 143 -10.34 -28.94 48.20
CA GLN A 143 -9.31 -29.16 47.20
C GLN A 143 -9.78 -28.77 45.79
N ARG A 144 -11.03 -29.06 45.44
CA ARG A 144 -11.62 -28.69 44.16
C ARG A 144 -11.67 -27.18 43.99
N PHE A 145 -12.16 -26.47 45.00
CA PHE A 145 -12.19 -25.00 45.00
C PHE A 145 -10.79 -24.39 44.87
N LEU A 146 -9.80 -24.91 45.62
CA LEU A 146 -8.41 -24.48 45.51
C LEU A 146 -7.81 -24.76 44.13
N ARG A 147 -8.09 -25.93 43.55
CA ARG A 147 -7.60 -26.30 42.21
C ARG A 147 -8.21 -25.40 41.14
N CYS A 148 -9.52 -25.19 41.16
CA CYS A 148 -10.21 -24.37 40.17
C CYS A 148 -9.79 -22.89 40.22
N THR A 149 -9.64 -22.34 41.43
CA THR A 149 -9.13 -20.97 41.61
C THR A 149 -7.67 -20.85 41.16
N GLN A 150 -6.82 -21.83 41.48
CA GLN A 150 -5.44 -21.87 41.00
C GLN A 150 -5.35 -21.99 39.47
N ASP A 151 -6.18 -22.83 38.85
CA ASP A 151 -6.22 -22.96 37.39
C ASP A 151 -6.62 -21.64 36.71
N ALA A 152 -7.54 -20.89 37.32
CA ALA A 152 -7.90 -19.55 36.84
C ALA A 152 -6.72 -18.58 36.96
N PHE A 153 -5.99 -18.55 38.08
CA PHE A 153 -4.79 -17.72 38.24
C PHE A 153 -3.70 -18.10 37.22
N ASN A 154 -3.45 -19.40 37.01
CA ASN A 154 -2.50 -19.88 36.01
C ASN A 154 -2.89 -19.43 34.59
N ARG A 155 -4.20 -19.42 34.27
CA ARG A 155 -4.70 -18.90 32.98
C ARG A 155 -4.49 -17.40 32.84
N ILE A 156 -4.77 -16.61 33.89
CA ILE A 156 -4.50 -15.17 33.91
C ILE A 156 -3.01 -14.94 33.66
N GLN A 157 -2.16 -15.62 34.43
CA GLN A 157 -0.71 -15.51 34.32
C GLN A 157 -0.18 -15.85 32.92
N LYS A 158 -0.67 -16.95 32.32
CA LYS A 158 -0.31 -17.35 30.95
C LYS A 158 -0.82 -16.36 29.90
N THR A 159 -2.03 -15.84 30.07
CA THR A 159 -2.67 -14.93 29.08
C THR A 159 -1.94 -13.60 29.00
N PHE A 160 -1.54 -13.03 30.14
CA PHE A 160 -0.87 -11.73 30.20
C PHE A 160 0.65 -11.84 30.33
N ASN A 161 1.20 -13.05 30.34
CA ASN A 161 2.63 -13.30 30.54
C ASN A 161 3.17 -12.54 31.77
N LEU A 162 2.45 -12.62 32.90
CA LEU A 162 2.75 -11.86 34.13
C LEU A 162 4.07 -12.26 34.79
N GLN A 163 4.73 -13.29 34.28
CA GLN A 163 6.10 -13.63 34.61
C GLN A 163 6.87 -13.84 33.31
N ASP A 164 8.19 -13.63 33.36
CA ASP A 164 9.08 -14.16 32.34
C ASP A 164 8.75 -15.65 32.12
N LYS A 165 8.59 -16.04 30.85
CA LYS A 165 8.23 -17.41 30.45
C LYS A 165 9.18 -18.42 31.09
N ASP A 166 10.44 -18.05 31.26
CA ASP A 166 11.44 -18.88 31.92
C ASP A 166 11.21 -18.98 33.44
N VAL A 167 10.80 -17.90 34.10
CA VAL A 167 10.52 -17.90 35.56
C VAL A 167 9.31 -18.75 35.90
N TYR A 168 8.25 -18.71 35.08
CA TYR A 168 7.10 -19.58 35.25
C TYR A 168 7.46 -21.07 35.06
N GLN A 169 8.24 -21.39 34.03
CA GLN A 169 8.72 -22.76 33.80
C GLN A 169 9.64 -23.24 34.92
N ILE A 170 10.51 -22.36 35.44
CA ILE A 170 11.35 -22.65 36.61
C ILE A 170 10.48 -22.95 37.82
N LYS A 171 9.47 -22.13 38.12
CA LYS A 171 8.55 -22.33 39.26
C LYS A 171 7.77 -23.64 39.15
N GLN A 172 7.31 -23.98 37.94
CA GLN A 172 6.60 -25.23 37.70
C GLN A 172 7.51 -26.46 37.88
N HIS A 173 8.72 -26.43 37.31
CA HIS A 173 9.72 -27.47 37.54
C HIS A 173 10.10 -27.59 39.02
N LEU A 174 10.23 -26.47 39.74
CA LEU A 174 10.58 -26.47 41.16
C LEU A 174 9.52 -27.23 41.98
N LYS A 175 8.24 -27.01 41.66
CA LYS A 175 7.13 -27.73 42.28
C LYS A 175 7.15 -29.22 41.98
N GLU A 176 7.40 -29.60 40.73
CA GLU A 176 7.52 -31.02 40.32
C GLU A 176 8.69 -31.71 41.03
N LEU A 177 9.84 -31.03 41.17
CA LEU A 177 11.00 -31.54 41.89
C LEU A 177 10.71 -31.72 43.39
N GLN A 178 9.98 -30.79 44.01
CA GLN A 178 9.56 -30.90 45.42
C GLN A 178 8.56 -32.04 45.63
N GLU A 179 7.65 -32.29 44.68
CA GLU A 179 6.72 -33.42 44.73
C GLU A 179 7.49 -34.76 44.64
N ILE A 180 8.46 -34.88 43.73
CA ILE A 180 9.34 -36.06 43.62
C ILE A 180 10.15 -36.25 44.90
N GLN A 181 10.65 -35.17 45.50
CA GLN A 181 11.39 -35.21 46.77
C GLN A 181 10.53 -35.79 47.90
N GLN A 182 9.30 -35.29 48.03
CA GLN A 182 8.36 -35.77 49.05
C GLN A 182 7.97 -37.23 48.85
N GLU A 183 7.70 -37.66 47.61
CA GLU A 183 7.40 -39.06 47.29
C GLU A 183 8.59 -39.98 47.61
N CYS A 184 9.81 -39.56 47.29
CA CYS A 184 11.01 -40.31 47.63
C CYS A 184 11.21 -40.41 49.15
N SER A 185 10.99 -39.32 49.90
CA SER A 185 11.07 -39.34 51.37
C SER A 185 10.05 -40.30 52.01
N ASN A 186 8.87 -40.47 51.40
CA ASN A 186 7.86 -41.43 51.87
C ASN A 186 8.27 -42.89 51.63
N LEU A 187 9.19 -43.15 50.69
CA LEU A 187 9.75 -44.48 50.42
C LEU A 187 10.93 -44.84 51.34
N HIS A 188 11.36 -43.90 52.20
CA HIS A 188 12.47 -44.12 53.11
C HIS A 188 12.19 -45.29 54.07
N PRO A 189 13.17 -46.20 54.32
CA PRO A 189 12.98 -47.38 55.17
C PRO A 189 12.39 -47.08 56.55
N ALA A 190 12.83 -45.98 57.17
CA ALA A 190 12.32 -45.52 58.46
C ALA A 190 10.82 -45.15 58.41
N CYS A 191 10.37 -44.48 57.34
CA CYS A 191 8.97 -44.08 57.15
C CYS A 191 8.07 -45.30 56.88
N ILE A 192 8.54 -46.23 56.04
CA ILE A 192 7.83 -47.50 55.77
C ILE A 192 7.72 -48.33 57.06
N PHE A 193 8.79 -48.37 57.86
CA PHE A 193 8.78 -49.09 59.14
C PHE A 193 7.74 -48.50 60.10
N LEU A 194 7.69 -47.18 60.27
CA LEU A 194 6.68 -46.52 61.10
C LEU A 194 5.25 -46.82 60.64
N GLN A 195 4.99 -46.73 59.33
CA GLN A 195 3.67 -47.04 58.76
C GLN A 195 3.26 -48.50 59.04
N LYS A 196 4.20 -49.46 58.92
CA LYS A 196 3.96 -50.87 59.27
C LYS A 196 3.64 -51.08 60.75
N GLN A 197 4.18 -50.22 61.62
CA GLN A 197 3.88 -50.22 63.06
C GLN A 197 2.61 -49.43 63.41
N GLY A 198 1.87 -48.93 62.41
CA GLY A 198 0.61 -48.19 62.59
C GLY A 198 0.79 -46.70 62.84
N TYR A 199 2.00 -46.16 62.70
CA TYR A 199 2.31 -44.75 62.94
C TYR A 199 2.49 -43.99 61.62
N ALA A 200 1.72 -42.92 61.42
CA ALA A 200 1.84 -42.07 60.24
C ALA A 200 3.10 -41.18 60.26
N SER A 201 3.64 -40.90 61.45
CA SER A 201 4.88 -40.13 61.64
C SER A 201 5.54 -40.43 62.98
N ILE A 202 6.82 -40.08 63.11
CA ILE A 202 7.57 -40.17 64.37
C ILE A 202 6.95 -39.30 65.48
N ASN A 203 6.28 -38.21 65.11
CA ASN A 203 5.61 -37.33 66.06
C ASN A 203 4.41 -38.02 66.72
N MET A 204 3.66 -38.86 66.00
CA MET A 204 2.61 -39.67 66.60
C MET A 204 3.17 -40.70 67.59
N LEU A 205 4.26 -41.39 67.22
CA LEU A 205 4.91 -42.35 68.12
C LEU A 205 5.43 -41.67 69.40
N ASN A 206 6.04 -40.49 69.28
CA ASN A 206 6.49 -39.71 70.42
C ASN A 206 5.31 -39.26 71.30
N SER A 207 4.22 -38.82 70.69
CA SER A 207 2.99 -38.44 71.42
C SER A 207 2.44 -39.62 72.23
N ASP A 208 2.39 -40.82 71.66
CA ASP A 208 1.93 -42.03 72.35
C ASP A 208 2.85 -42.41 73.51
N ILE A 209 4.18 -42.30 73.33
CA ILE A 209 5.16 -42.53 74.39
C ILE A 209 4.94 -41.55 75.55
N ASP A 210 4.75 -40.27 75.24
CA ASP A 210 4.57 -39.22 76.24
C ASP A 210 3.21 -39.35 76.96
N GLU A 211 2.14 -39.67 76.24
CA GLU A 211 0.81 -39.92 76.80
C GLU A 211 0.84 -41.12 77.77
N LEU A 212 1.50 -42.21 77.36
CA LEU A 212 1.62 -43.41 78.18
C LEU A 212 2.47 -43.17 79.44
N LYS A 213 3.53 -42.36 79.35
CA LYS A 213 4.32 -41.89 80.51
C LYS A 213 3.48 -41.04 81.45
N ALA A 214 2.69 -40.11 80.92
CA ALA A 214 1.86 -39.21 81.71
C ALA A 214 0.72 -39.94 82.44
N LYS A 215 -0.03 -40.80 81.73
CA LYS A 215 -1.14 -41.58 82.29
C LYS A 215 -0.69 -42.46 83.45
N ASN A 216 0.46 -43.12 83.29
CA ASN A 216 1.00 -43.98 84.32
C ASN A 216 1.54 -43.22 85.54
N LYS A 217 2.17 -42.06 85.34
CA LYS A 217 2.58 -41.20 86.45
C LYS A 217 1.39 -40.85 87.33
N GLN A 218 0.28 -40.46 86.71
CA GLN A 218 -0.97 -40.14 87.40
C GLN A 218 -1.54 -41.35 88.17
N GLU A 219 -1.57 -42.53 87.55
CA GLU A 219 -2.15 -43.74 88.17
C GLU A 219 -1.30 -44.26 89.35
N ILE A 220 0.04 -44.23 89.23
CA ILE A 220 0.94 -44.56 90.34
C ILE A 220 0.82 -43.55 91.48
N GLU A 221 0.71 -42.25 91.19
CA GLU A 221 0.51 -41.23 92.23
C GLU A 221 -0.77 -41.47 93.04
N VAL A 222 -1.87 -41.83 92.38
CA VAL A 222 -3.14 -42.20 93.02
C VAL A 222 -2.97 -43.42 93.92
N LEU A 223 -2.40 -44.53 93.40
CA LEU A 223 -2.23 -45.74 94.20
C LEU A 223 -1.24 -45.56 95.37
N THR A 224 -0.19 -44.76 95.18
CA THR A 224 0.79 -44.45 96.24
C THR A 224 0.18 -43.59 97.34
N ALA A 225 -0.75 -42.69 97.01
CA ALA A 225 -1.51 -41.94 98.00
C ALA A 225 -2.38 -42.89 98.86
N VAL A 226 -3.12 -43.80 98.22
CA VAL A 226 -3.94 -44.79 98.93
C VAL A 226 -3.07 -45.71 99.81
N GLN A 227 -1.87 -46.10 99.34
CA GLN A 227 -0.94 -46.89 100.14
C GLN A 227 -0.46 -46.12 101.39
N ARG A 228 -0.13 -44.83 101.25
CA ARG A 228 0.29 -43.96 102.38
C ARG A 228 -0.82 -43.80 103.40
N ASP A 229 -2.06 -43.62 102.96
CA ASP A 229 -3.21 -43.51 103.86
C ASP A 229 -3.40 -44.81 104.67
N MET A 230 -3.26 -45.97 104.01
CA MET A 230 -3.33 -47.27 104.67
C MET A 230 -2.15 -47.53 105.62
N GLU A 231 -0.94 -47.06 105.29
CA GLU A 231 0.22 -47.13 106.19
C GLU A 231 0.01 -46.28 107.44
N SER A 232 -0.53 -45.07 107.28
CA SER A 232 -0.90 -44.21 108.41
C SER A 232 -1.98 -44.86 109.28
N GLU A 233 -3.00 -45.48 108.66
CA GLU A 233 -4.04 -46.23 109.37
C GLU A 233 -3.45 -47.44 110.12
N LEU A 234 -2.52 -48.18 109.51
CA LEU A 234 -1.81 -49.29 110.17
C LEU A 234 -0.94 -48.82 111.34
N GLN A 235 -0.24 -47.70 111.21
CA GLN A 235 0.55 -47.11 112.29
C GLN A 235 -0.34 -46.68 113.45
N ASN A 236 -1.48 -46.05 113.16
CA ASN A 236 -2.45 -45.65 114.17
C ASN A 236 -3.03 -46.86 114.91
N LEU A 237 -3.46 -47.89 114.17
CA LEU A 237 -3.93 -49.15 114.75
C LEU A 237 -2.85 -49.83 115.60
N ASN A 238 -1.59 -49.80 115.18
CA ASN A 238 -0.47 -50.36 115.94
C ASN A 238 -0.20 -49.56 117.23
N LEU A 239 -0.32 -48.23 117.20
CA LEU A 239 -0.23 -47.39 118.40
C LEU A 239 -1.37 -47.69 119.40
N ILE A 240 -2.59 -47.90 118.90
CA ILE A 240 -3.74 -48.30 119.72
C ILE A 240 -3.47 -49.66 120.37
N VAL A 241 -2.95 -50.63 119.61
CA VAL A 241 -2.55 -51.94 120.13
C VAL A 241 -1.47 -51.79 121.21
N GLN A 242 -0.36 -51.10 120.93
CA GLN A 242 0.74 -50.89 121.88
C GLN A 242 0.30 -50.20 123.17
N LYS A 243 -0.53 -49.16 123.06
CA LYS A 243 -1.03 -48.42 124.21
C LYS A 243 -2.01 -49.26 125.04
N SER A 244 -2.85 -50.07 124.40
CA SER A 244 -3.74 -51.02 125.08
C SER A 244 -2.97 -52.14 125.80
N THR A 245 -1.85 -52.62 125.23
CA THR A 245 -0.96 -53.59 125.89
C THR A 245 -0.20 -52.96 127.06
N ASN A 246 0.30 -51.73 126.92
CA ASN A 246 1.00 -51.02 128.00
C ASN A 246 0.08 -50.68 129.19
N LEU A 247 -1.19 -50.35 128.93
CA LEU A 247 -2.24 -50.22 129.96
C LEU A 247 -2.57 -51.56 130.65
N SER A 248 -2.26 -52.68 129.99
CA SER A 248 -2.45 -54.02 130.51
C SER A 248 -1.21 -54.58 131.23
N SER A 249 -0.01 -54.04 130.98
CA SER A 249 1.28 -54.61 131.41
C SER A 249 2.13 -53.73 132.34
N SER A 250 1.62 -52.64 132.93
CA SER A 250 2.38 -51.85 133.91
C SER A 250 2.46 -52.55 135.28
N SER A 251 3.30 -53.57 135.38
CA SER A 251 3.91 -54.03 136.63
C SER A 251 5.17 -54.84 136.30
N THR A 252 6.32 -54.18 136.37
CA THR A 252 7.61 -54.66 136.91
C THR A 252 8.66 -53.63 136.53
N ASP A 253 8.83 -52.65 137.41
CA ASP A 253 10.17 -52.19 137.77
C ASP A 253 10.28 -52.59 139.24
N GLU A 254 11.22 -53.48 139.56
CA GLU A 254 12.06 -53.35 140.74
C GLU A 254 13.05 -54.52 140.85
N ASP A 255 14.32 -54.15 140.76
CA ASP A 255 15.41 -54.83 141.42
C ASP A 255 15.15 -54.86 142.94
N VAL A 256 15.31 -56.06 143.53
CA VAL A 256 15.90 -56.32 144.87
C VAL A 256 15.07 -55.99 146.14
N PHE A 257 14.56 -57.10 146.70
CA PHE A 257 14.39 -57.46 148.12
C PHE A 257 13.18 -56.95 148.95
N GLY A 258 12.33 -57.92 149.32
CA GLY A 258 12.20 -58.29 150.74
C GLY A 258 10.90 -57.89 151.46
N ILE A 259 10.02 -58.89 151.61
CA ILE A 259 9.10 -59.09 152.75
C ILE A 259 8.02 -57.99 152.95
N PHE A 260 6.79 -58.24 152.49
CA PHE A 260 5.59 -58.36 153.36
C PHE A 260 4.36 -58.73 152.49
N SER A 261 3.66 -59.76 152.94
CA SER A 261 2.44 -60.31 152.35
C SER A 261 1.21 -59.53 152.82
N ASP A 262 0.16 -59.57 152.01
CA ASP A 262 -1.26 -59.27 152.30
C ASP A 262 -1.75 -57.82 152.09
N MET A 263 -2.07 -57.46 150.83
CA MET A 263 -3.23 -56.62 150.43
C MET A 263 -3.14 -56.18 148.94
N ILE A 264 -3.45 -57.04 147.96
CA ILE A 264 -3.73 -56.57 146.58
C ILE A 264 -4.87 -57.41 145.98
N GLY A 265 -6.11 -57.03 146.31
CA GLY A 265 -7.35 -57.59 145.75
C GLY A 265 -8.23 -56.57 145.02
N LEU A 266 -7.77 -55.34 144.81
CA LEU A 266 -8.60 -54.22 144.31
C LEU A 266 -8.06 -53.51 143.05
N ASP A 267 -6.96 -53.98 142.45
CA ASP A 267 -6.27 -53.25 141.37
C ASP A 267 -6.44 -53.86 139.96
N SER A 268 -7.08 -55.02 139.82
CA SER A 268 -7.32 -55.67 138.51
C SER A 268 -8.61 -55.18 137.80
N GLN A 269 -9.60 -54.68 138.55
CA GLN A 269 -10.88 -54.22 138.00
C GLN A 269 -10.81 -52.78 137.48
N LYS A 270 -9.96 -51.93 138.08
CA LYS A 270 -9.69 -50.57 137.62
C LYS A 270 -8.94 -50.55 136.27
N ARG A 271 -7.99 -51.48 136.07
CA ARG A 271 -7.21 -51.63 134.83
C ARG A 271 -8.05 -52.10 133.64
N ARG A 272 -8.95 -53.08 133.83
CA ARG A 272 -9.91 -53.49 132.78
C ARG A 272 -10.81 -52.32 132.34
N SER A 273 -11.28 -51.49 133.28
CA SER A 273 -12.09 -50.32 132.94
C SER A 273 -11.31 -49.26 132.14
N GLN A 274 -10.02 -49.06 132.41
CA GLN A 274 -9.19 -48.07 131.70
C GLN A 274 -8.88 -48.51 130.27
N THR A 275 -8.59 -49.78 130.04
CA THR A 275 -8.39 -50.34 128.70
C THR A 275 -9.68 -50.31 127.89
N GLU A 276 -10.83 -50.67 128.48
CA GLU A 276 -12.14 -50.57 127.82
C GLU A 276 -12.54 -49.12 127.51
N THR A 277 -12.25 -48.18 128.42
CA THR A 277 -12.52 -46.75 128.20
C THR A 277 -11.66 -46.18 127.07
N TYR A 278 -10.37 -46.57 127.00
CA TYR A 278 -9.47 -46.16 125.93
C TYR A 278 -9.89 -46.71 124.56
N LEU A 279 -10.24 -47.99 124.48
CA LEU A 279 -10.72 -48.60 123.22
C LEU A 279 -12.01 -47.94 122.74
N ARG A 280 -12.98 -47.67 123.63
CA ARG A 280 -14.20 -46.93 123.28
C ARG A 280 -13.92 -45.49 122.84
N SER A 281 -12.97 -44.81 123.48
CA SER A 281 -12.55 -43.46 123.06
C SER A 281 -11.83 -43.44 121.71
N SER A 282 -11.33 -44.59 121.25
CA SER A 282 -10.70 -44.78 119.94
C SER A 282 -11.65 -45.45 118.93
N GLU A 283 -12.96 -45.46 119.20
CA GLU A 283 -14.03 -46.03 118.36
C GLU A 283 -14.05 -47.56 118.21
N TYR A 284 -13.35 -48.30 119.07
CA TYR A 284 -13.32 -49.78 119.02
C TYR A 284 -14.03 -50.41 120.21
N SER A 285 -14.84 -51.45 119.96
CA SER A 285 -15.61 -52.15 120.99
C SER A 285 -14.76 -53.16 121.79
N SER A 286 -13.67 -53.67 121.20
CA SER A 286 -12.74 -54.63 121.83
C SER A 286 -11.37 -54.61 121.14
N ILE A 287 -10.35 -55.19 121.77
CA ILE A 287 -9.03 -55.33 121.15
C ILE A 287 -9.05 -56.27 119.95
N GLU A 288 -9.90 -57.31 119.95
CA GLU A 288 -10.15 -58.18 118.80
C GLU A 288 -10.66 -57.39 117.59
N SER A 289 -11.53 -56.39 117.79
CA SER A 289 -12.03 -55.54 116.70
C SER A 289 -10.91 -54.67 116.07
N VAL A 290 -9.92 -54.25 116.87
CA VAL A 290 -8.72 -53.56 116.38
C VAL A 290 -7.85 -54.51 115.56
N TYR A 291 -7.64 -55.74 116.02
CA TYR A 291 -6.88 -56.76 115.29
C TYR A 291 -7.55 -57.19 113.98
N GLU A 292 -8.87 -57.31 113.97
CA GLU A 292 -9.63 -57.62 112.76
C GLU A 292 -9.50 -56.49 111.73
N LYS A 293 -9.66 -55.23 112.17
CA LYS A 293 -9.42 -54.07 111.32
C LYS A 293 -7.97 -53.99 110.85
N PHE A 294 -6.99 -54.24 111.71
CA PHE A 294 -5.57 -54.29 111.36
C PHE A 294 -5.28 -55.35 110.30
N SER A 295 -5.82 -56.56 110.46
CA SER A 295 -5.70 -57.64 109.48
C SER A 295 -6.30 -57.26 108.12
N ASN A 296 -7.48 -56.65 108.14
CA ASN A 296 -8.17 -56.20 106.93
C ASN A 296 -7.42 -55.07 106.20
N VAL A 297 -6.96 -54.04 106.92
CA VAL A 297 -6.16 -52.95 106.34
C VAL A 297 -4.83 -53.48 105.83
N ARG A 298 -4.17 -54.39 106.55
CA ARG A 298 -2.90 -55.00 106.13
C ARG A 298 -3.06 -55.86 104.87
N LYS A 299 -4.18 -56.59 104.74
CA LYS A 299 -4.51 -57.36 103.54
C LYS A 299 -4.74 -56.44 102.33
N LYS A 300 -5.49 -55.35 102.52
CA LYS A 300 -5.71 -54.32 101.47
C LYS A 300 -4.42 -53.62 101.08
N HIS A 301 -3.58 -53.24 102.05
CA HIS A 301 -2.27 -52.64 101.82
C HIS A 301 -1.40 -53.54 100.93
N ARG A 302 -1.30 -54.84 101.25
CA ARG A 302 -0.60 -55.82 100.39
C ARG A 302 -1.18 -55.91 98.98
N GLN A 303 -2.50 -55.92 98.83
CA GLN A 303 -3.15 -55.96 97.52
C GLN A 303 -2.85 -54.72 96.68
N ILE A 304 -2.80 -53.54 97.31
CA ILE A 304 -2.45 -52.29 96.63
C ILE A 304 -0.97 -52.26 96.27
N SER A 305 -0.07 -52.68 97.16
CA SER A 305 1.35 -52.81 96.84
C SER A 305 1.58 -53.75 95.66
N GLN A 306 0.92 -54.91 95.63
CA GLN A 306 1.00 -55.83 94.50
C GLN A 306 0.49 -55.19 93.20
N ARG A 307 -0.66 -54.49 93.25
CA ARG A 307 -1.22 -53.80 92.09
C ARG A 307 -0.31 -52.71 91.54
N ILE A 308 0.39 -51.97 92.41
CA ILE A 308 1.40 -50.98 92.01
C ILE A 308 2.57 -51.66 91.29
N GLU A 309 3.04 -52.80 91.79
CA GLU A 309 4.11 -53.58 91.16
C GLU A 309 3.68 -54.14 89.79
N ASP A 310 2.47 -54.70 89.70
CA ASP A 310 1.91 -55.25 88.47
C ASP A 310 1.76 -54.15 87.40
N GLN A 311 1.24 -52.97 87.76
CA GLN A 311 1.12 -51.83 86.84
C GLN A 311 2.49 -51.31 86.38
N ARG A 312 3.47 -51.25 87.28
CA ARG A 312 4.85 -50.87 86.91
C ARG A 312 5.47 -51.88 85.95
N ALA A 313 5.18 -53.16 86.10
CA ALA A 313 5.65 -54.21 85.20
C ALA A 313 5.01 -54.09 83.81
N GLU A 314 3.68 -53.93 83.75
CA GLU A 314 2.92 -53.77 82.50
C GLU A 314 3.36 -52.52 81.71
N LEU A 315 3.60 -51.41 82.41
CA LEU A 315 4.13 -50.20 81.80
C LEU A 315 5.52 -50.42 81.20
N ARG A 316 6.43 -51.05 81.95
CA ARG A 316 7.80 -51.31 81.46
C ARG A 316 7.78 -52.12 80.17
N ILE A 317 6.86 -53.08 80.05
CA ILE A 317 6.67 -53.87 78.84
C ILE A 317 6.16 -52.98 77.70
N SER A 318 5.13 -52.16 77.95
CA SER A 318 4.52 -51.30 76.94
C SER A 318 5.45 -50.18 76.45
N LEU A 319 6.15 -49.51 77.37
CA LEU A 319 7.18 -48.52 77.04
C LEU A 319 8.37 -49.17 76.35
N GLY A 320 8.84 -50.33 76.83
CA GLY A 320 9.93 -51.05 76.18
C GLY A 320 9.62 -51.39 74.72
N ARG A 321 8.36 -51.73 74.41
CA ARG A 321 7.91 -51.93 73.03
C ARG A 321 7.96 -50.66 72.21
N LEU A 322 7.38 -49.55 72.68
CA LEU A 322 7.34 -48.28 71.93
C LEU A 322 8.73 -47.67 71.77
N GLU A 323 9.57 -47.73 72.80
CA GLU A 323 10.96 -47.27 72.75
C GLU A 323 11.82 -48.17 71.85
N SER A 324 11.53 -49.47 71.74
CA SER A 324 12.15 -50.35 70.75
C SER A 324 11.76 -49.97 69.33
N ILE A 325 10.50 -49.61 69.08
CA ILE A 325 10.05 -49.12 67.76
C ILE A 325 10.78 -47.82 67.42
N LYS A 326 10.89 -46.89 68.38
CA LYS A 326 11.63 -45.63 68.19
C LYS A 326 13.11 -45.87 67.89
N LYS A 327 13.76 -46.75 68.65
CA LYS A 327 15.18 -47.08 68.45
C LYS A 327 15.44 -47.72 67.08
N GLU A 328 14.56 -48.60 66.63
CA GLU A 328 14.66 -49.23 65.31
C GLU A 328 14.42 -48.20 64.19
N HIS A 329 13.47 -47.29 64.37
CA HIS A 329 13.26 -46.16 63.45
C HIS A 329 14.51 -45.28 63.34
N ASP A 330 15.14 -44.91 64.46
CA ASP A 330 16.32 -44.05 64.49
C ASP A 330 17.53 -44.74 63.83
N LEU A 331 17.69 -46.05 64.01
CA LEU A 331 18.69 -46.85 63.29
C LEU A 331 18.45 -46.87 61.78
N LEU A 332 17.19 -46.88 61.34
CA LEU A 332 16.82 -46.85 59.93
C LEU A 332 16.97 -45.47 59.30
N ILE A 333 16.99 -44.38 60.09
CA ILE A 333 17.33 -43.02 59.61
C ILE A 333 18.81 -42.94 59.19
N ASP A 334 19.70 -43.56 59.96
CA ASP A 334 21.15 -43.51 59.71
C ASP A 334 21.58 -44.25 58.43
N VAL A 335 20.67 -45.02 57.81
CA VAL A 335 20.89 -45.69 56.51
C VAL A 335 20.93 -44.67 55.34
N GLY A 336 20.42 -43.44 55.56
CA GLY A 336 20.31 -42.41 54.52
C GLY A 336 19.38 -42.80 53.36
N HIS A 337 19.27 -41.95 52.33
CA HIS A 337 18.49 -42.20 51.11
C HIS A 337 19.19 -43.20 50.16
N SER A 338 19.53 -44.37 50.70
CA SER A 338 20.36 -45.39 50.05
C SER A 338 19.59 -46.67 49.75
N SER A 339 18.28 -46.71 50.04
CA SER A 339 17.53 -47.94 49.84
C SER A 339 17.31 -48.22 48.34
N SER A 340 17.39 -49.49 47.96
CA SER A 340 17.19 -49.92 46.57
C SER A 340 15.88 -49.41 45.96
N LYS A 341 14.82 -49.23 46.77
CA LYS A 341 13.53 -48.70 46.32
C LYS A 341 13.57 -47.21 46.03
N GLU A 342 14.22 -46.41 46.89
CA GLU A 342 14.42 -44.97 46.66
C GLU A 342 15.28 -44.73 45.42
N VAL A 343 16.39 -45.48 45.29
CA VAL A 343 17.29 -45.38 44.13
C VAL A 343 16.58 -45.75 42.83
N SER A 344 15.77 -46.81 42.84
CA SER A 344 15.00 -47.21 41.65
C SER A 344 13.94 -46.17 41.27
N PHE A 345 13.25 -45.58 42.25
CA PHE A 345 12.26 -44.53 42.03
C PHE A 345 12.90 -43.25 41.48
N LEU A 346 14.01 -42.81 42.07
CA LEU A 346 14.75 -41.64 41.59
C LEU A 346 15.26 -41.85 40.15
N GLN A 347 15.79 -43.04 39.84
CA GLN A 347 16.22 -43.39 38.48
C GLN A 347 15.06 -43.37 37.48
N GLU A 348 13.88 -43.88 37.84
CA GLU A 348 12.67 -43.80 37.01
C GLU A 348 12.27 -42.34 36.74
N LYS A 349 12.46 -41.46 37.73
CA LYS A 349 12.21 -40.01 37.61
C LYS A 349 13.38 -39.23 36.99
N GLY A 350 14.47 -39.90 36.60
CA GLY A 350 15.62 -39.30 35.92
C GLY A 350 16.69 -38.69 36.83
N PHE A 351 16.77 -39.09 38.11
CA PHE A 351 17.77 -38.64 39.07
C PHE A 351 18.62 -39.80 39.59
N ASP A 352 19.94 -39.63 39.60
CA ASP A 352 20.88 -40.68 40.05
C ASP A 352 20.97 -40.81 41.57
N SER A 353 20.66 -39.74 42.32
CA SER A 353 20.65 -39.74 43.78
C SER A 353 19.75 -38.65 44.36
N TYR A 354 19.41 -38.80 45.65
CA TYR A 354 18.61 -37.82 46.39
C TYR A 354 19.38 -36.50 46.60
N GLU A 355 20.71 -36.54 46.75
CA GLU A 355 21.55 -35.33 46.79
C GLU A 355 21.51 -34.58 45.46
N LEU A 356 21.47 -35.29 44.33
CA LEU A 356 21.38 -34.67 43.01
C LEU A 356 20.02 -33.97 42.82
N LEU A 357 18.93 -34.61 43.24
CA LEU A 357 17.59 -34.00 43.28
C LEU A 357 17.58 -32.75 44.16
N SER A 358 18.13 -32.83 45.38
CA SER A 358 18.21 -31.71 46.33
C SER A 358 19.05 -30.55 45.79
N LYS A 359 20.18 -30.83 45.12
CA LYS A 359 20.99 -29.82 44.43
C LYS A 359 20.23 -29.16 43.29
N ASN A 360 19.47 -29.93 42.50
CA ASN A 360 18.65 -29.38 41.42
C ASN A 360 17.55 -28.46 41.96
N ILE A 361 16.92 -28.81 43.08
CA ILE A 361 15.95 -27.93 43.76
C ILE A 361 16.63 -26.63 44.17
N GLN A 362 17.76 -26.69 44.88
CA GLN A 362 18.50 -25.50 45.33
C GLN A 362 18.98 -24.62 44.17
N GLU A 363 19.47 -25.20 43.08
CA GLU A 363 19.91 -24.42 41.91
C GLU A 363 18.71 -23.74 41.22
N LYS A 364 17.57 -24.42 41.10
CA LYS A 364 16.36 -23.82 40.55
C LYS A 364 15.80 -22.73 41.47
N GLU A 365 15.86 -22.88 42.79
CA GLU A 365 15.53 -21.84 43.76
C GLU A 365 16.46 -20.63 43.63
N ARG A 366 17.76 -20.84 43.43
CA ARG A 366 18.72 -19.75 43.19
C ARG A 366 18.40 -18.99 41.90
N ILE A 367 18.23 -19.68 40.78
CA ILE A 367 17.90 -19.05 39.49
C ILE A 367 16.55 -18.30 39.57
N PHE A 368 15.58 -18.88 40.27
CA PHE A 368 14.28 -18.24 40.52
C PHE A 368 14.44 -16.92 41.29
N ASN A 369 15.25 -16.92 42.35
CA ASN A 369 15.50 -15.73 43.16
C ASN A 369 16.32 -14.66 42.41
N GLU A 370 17.33 -15.06 41.64
CA GLU A 370 18.16 -14.15 40.83
C GLU A 370 17.36 -13.47 39.71
N ARG A 371 16.51 -14.24 39.00
CA ARG A 371 15.66 -13.69 37.92
C ARG A 371 14.46 -12.92 38.43
N GLY A 372 13.95 -13.22 39.63
CA GLY A 372 12.88 -12.48 40.27
C GLY A 372 13.24 -11.03 40.63
N GLN A 373 14.54 -10.72 40.77
CA GLN A 373 15.02 -9.37 41.11
C GLN A 373 15.28 -8.46 39.89
N ASN A 374 15.35 -9.01 38.68
CA ASN A 374 15.55 -8.21 37.48
C ASN A 374 14.23 -7.63 36.98
N GLN A 375 14.19 -6.32 36.78
CA GLN A 375 13.05 -5.56 36.24
C GLN A 375 12.56 -6.22 34.94
N GLN A 376 11.41 -6.90 35.03
CA GLN A 376 10.70 -7.42 33.86
C GLN A 376 10.40 -6.25 32.93
N SER A 377 11.05 -6.18 31.77
CA SER A 377 10.55 -5.34 30.68
C SER A 377 9.57 -6.17 29.87
N TYR A 378 8.26 -5.89 29.98
CA TYR A 378 7.29 -6.58 29.13
C TYR A 378 7.50 -6.19 27.67
N HIS A 379 7.61 -7.19 26.79
CA HIS A 379 7.61 -6.97 25.35
C HIS A 379 6.17 -7.01 24.82
N PHE A 380 5.62 -5.86 24.46
CA PHE A 380 4.26 -5.75 23.93
C PHE A 380 4.25 -5.83 22.41
N SER A 381 3.92 -7.00 21.85
CA SER A 381 3.76 -7.19 20.39
C SER A 381 2.31 -7.08 19.91
N GLY A 382 1.33 -7.17 20.82
CA GLY A 382 -0.10 -7.25 20.50
C GLY A 382 -0.97 -6.16 21.16
N ARG A 383 -2.26 -6.17 20.79
CA ARG A 383 -3.29 -5.39 21.47
C ARG A 383 -3.67 -6.03 22.81
N LEU A 384 -3.92 -5.21 23.82
CA LEU A 384 -4.46 -5.69 25.08
C LEU A 384 -5.94 -5.99 24.91
N ASP A 385 -6.36 -7.23 25.18
CA ASP A 385 -7.78 -7.53 25.33
C ASP A 385 -8.30 -6.96 26.65
N ALA A 386 -8.76 -5.70 26.59
CA ALA A 386 -9.27 -4.97 27.74
C ALA A 386 -10.48 -5.66 28.38
N SER A 387 -11.28 -6.42 27.62
CA SER A 387 -12.40 -7.19 28.18
C SER A 387 -11.88 -8.32 29.05
N THR A 388 -10.94 -9.12 28.53
CA THR A 388 -10.36 -10.24 29.27
C THR A 388 -9.56 -9.74 30.48
N ALA A 389 -8.82 -8.64 30.35
CA ALA A 389 -8.09 -8.02 31.45
C ALA A 389 -9.03 -7.51 32.56
N ASN A 390 -10.14 -6.85 32.19
CA ASN A 390 -11.13 -6.40 33.16
C ASN A 390 -11.82 -7.58 33.87
N SER A 391 -12.21 -8.60 33.12
CA SER A 391 -12.75 -9.85 33.67
C SER A 391 -11.79 -10.52 34.66
N ALA A 392 -10.48 -10.55 34.35
CA ALA A 392 -9.47 -11.07 35.25
C ALA A 392 -9.34 -10.23 36.54
N LEU A 393 -9.31 -8.90 36.44
CA LEU A 393 -9.28 -8.02 37.61
C LEU A 393 -10.52 -8.19 38.51
N VAL A 394 -11.71 -8.30 37.91
CA VAL A 394 -12.96 -8.54 38.66
C VAL A 394 -12.91 -9.92 39.33
N TYR A 395 -12.48 -10.96 38.62
CA TYR A 395 -12.33 -12.31 39.18
C TYR A 395 -11.37 -12.32 40.38
N ILE A 396 -10.19 -11.71 40.23
CA ILE A 396 -9.21 -11.59 41.30
C ILE A 396 -9.82 -10.87 42.51
N SER A 397 -10.53 -9.76 42.29
CA SER A 397 -11.19 -9.02 43.38
C SER A 397 -12.24 -9.84 44.15
N GLN A 398 -12.90 -10.79 43.49
CA GLN A 398 -13.83 -11.70 44.16
C GLN A 398 -13.08 -12.76 44.97
N CYS A 399 -11.94 -13.25 44.45
CA CYS A 399 -11.05 -14.15 45.18
C CYS A 399 -10.42 -13.49 46.43
N GLU A 400 -10.08 -12.19 46.38
CA GLU A 400 -9.57 -11.45 47.56
C GLU A 400 -10.58 -11.39 48.71
N LYS A 401 -11.88 -11.39 48.39
CA LYS A 401 -12.97 -11.39 49.37
C LYS A 401 -13.24 -12.78 49.98
N VAL A 402 -12.54 -13.82 49.52
CA VAL A 402 -12.68 -15.18 50.06
C VAL A 402 -11.94 -15.27 51.40
N GLY A 403 -12.60 -15.86 52.41
CA GLY A 403 -12.01 -16.02 53.75
C GLY A 403 -10.92 -17.10 53.85
N HIS A 404 -10.48 -17.68 52.72
CA HIS A 404 -9.47 -18.73 52.68
C HIS A 404 -8.10 -18.13 52.38
N ASP A 405 -7.18 -18.19 53.35
CA ASP A 405 -5.86 -17.52 53.31
C ASP A 405 -5.10 -17.74 52.01
N ARG A 406 -4.95 -18.99 51.58
CA ARG A 406 -4.20 -19.34 50.36
C ARG A 406 -4.80 -18.75 49.07
N VAL A 407 -6.13 -18.66 48.97
CA VAL A 407 -6.79 -18.09 47.77
C VAL A 407 -6.60 -16.58 47.77
N ARG A 408 -6.74 -15.96 48.94
CA ARG A 408 -6.54 -14.53 49.14
C ARG A 408 -5.11 -14.11 48.84
N GLU A 409 -4.11 -14.83 49.33
CA GLU A 409 -2.69 -14.56 49.05
C GLU A 409 -2.38 -14.63 47.55
N ASN A 410 -2.81 -15.72 46.89
CA ASN A 410 -2.66 -15.86 45.44
C ASN A 410 -3.40 -14.77 44.66
N ALA A 411 -4.57 -14.33 45.14
CA ALA A 411 -5.34 -13.26 44.53
C ALA A 411 -4.60 -11.92 44.64
N THR A 412 -4.05 -11.59 45.81
CA THR A 412 -3.27 -10.37 46.03
C THR A 412 -2.04 -10.32 45.11
N ASP A 413 -1.27 -11.40 45.04
CA ASP A 413 -0.09 -11.51 44.14
C ASP A 413 -0.50 -11.38 42.67
N ALA A 414 -1.57 -12.06 42.25
CA ALA A 414 -2.09 -11.94 40.88
C ALA A 414 -2.59 -10.52 40.56
N ASN A 415 -3.22 -9.84 41.52
CA ASN A 415 -3.71 -8.46 41.38
C ASN A 415 -2.56 -7.49 41.16
N GLU A 416 -1.52 -7.57 41.99
CA GLU A 416 -0.35 -6.71 41.91
C GLU A 416 0.37 -6.88 40.56
N ASN A 417 0.62 -8.13 40.16
CA ASN A 417 1.27 -8.45 38.90
C ASN A 417 0.44 -8.01 37.68
N LEU A 418 -0.87 -8.29 37.66
CA LEU A 418 -1.75 -7.90 36.55
C LEU A 418 -1.89 -6.38 36.43
N ARG A 419 -2.05 -5.67 37.55
CA ARG A 419 -2.12 -4.20 37.55
C ARG A 419 -0.81 -3.58 37.09
N LYS A 420 0.33 -4.14 37.49
CA LYS A 420 1.66 -3.70 37.00
C LYS A 420 1.77 -3.89 35.49
N TYR A 421 1.41 -5.06 34.97
CA TYR A 421 1.39 -5.33 33.53
C TYR A 421 0.52 -4.35 32.75
N ILE A 422 -0.72 -4.11 33.22
CA ILE A 422 -1.65 -3.18 32.56
C ILE A 422 -1.09 -1.75 32.60
N LYS A 423 -0.50 -1.31 33.72
CA LYS A 423 0.15 0.00 33.83
C LYS A 423 1.29 0.17 32.82
N GLU A 424 2.18 -0.81 32.73
CA GLU A 424 3.28 -0.79 31.75
C GLU A 424 2.76 -0.81 30.31
N TYR A 425 1.67 -1.54 30.04
CA TYR A 425 0.98 -1.49 28.75
C TYR A 425 0.46 -0.09 28.43
N GLY A 426 -0.12 0.60 29.41
CA GLY A 426 -0.59 1.99 29.27
C GLY A 426 0.55 2.95 28.90
N ILE A 427 1.71 2.80 29.53
CA ILE A 427 2.92 3.58 29.22
C ILE A 427 3.38 3.30 27.78
N PHE A 428 3.47 2.02 27.40
CA PHE A 428 3.81 1.60 26.04
C PHE A 428 2.84 2.18 25.01
N LEU A 429 1.53 2.10 25.25
CA LEU A 429 0.48 2.62 24.38
C LEU A 429 0.64 4.13 24.18
N LYS A 430 0.88 4.88 25.27
CA LYS A 430 1.15 6.33 25.21
C LYS A 430 2.42 6.64 24.41
N GLN A 431 3.49 5.85 24.54
CA GLN A 431 4.73 6.03 23.79
C GLN A 431 4.55 5.73 22.30
N GLU A 432 3.88 4.63 21.93
CA GLU A 432 3.55 4.26 20.55
C GLU A 432 2.74 5.36 19.86
N ILE A 433 1.68 5.86 20.52
CA ILE A 433 0.84 6.95 19.99
C ILE A 433 1.69 8.20 19.73
N ASN A 434 2.52 8.59 20.70
CA ASN A 434 3.38 9.76 20.58
C ASN A 434 4.43 9.62 19.48
N MET A 435 5.04 8.44 19.36
CA MET A 435 6.02 8.12 18.33
C MET A 435 5.39 8.22 16.93
N LYS A 436 4.24 7.54 16.72
CA LYS A 436 3.51 7.56 15.45
C LYS A 436 3.04 8.97 15.09
N PHE A 437 2.49 9.69 16.06
CA PHE A 437 2.12 11.09 15.87
C PHE A 437 3.33 11.95 15.47
N ASN A 438 4.47 11.80 16.13
CA ASN A 438 5.67 12.59 15.79
C ASN A 438 6.18 12.27 14.38
N TYR A 439 6.15 11.01 13.92
CA TYR A 439 6.53 10.65 12.56
C TYR A 439 5.60 11.29 11.51
N MET A 440 4.31 11.38 11.78
CA MET A 440 3.34 12.00 10.87
C MET A 440 3.48 13.53 10.75
N ARG A 441 4.19 14.18 11.68
CA ARG A 441 4.37 15.65 11.70
C ARG A 441 5.52 16.13 10.82
N THR A 442 6.32 15.22 10.28
CA THR A 442 7.50 15.54 9.46
C THR A 442 7.36 14.85 8.11
N ILE A 443 7.52 15.62 7.03
CA ILE A 443 7.72 15.07 5.70
C ILE A 443 9.22 15.02 5.48
N ASP A 444 9.75 13.80 5.36
CA ASP A 444 11.12 13.51 4.96
C ASP A 444 11.04 12.67 3.67
N ASP A 445 11.97 12.85 2.75
CA ASP A 445 11.89 12.27 1.39
C ASP A 445 11.83 10.73 1.39
N GLU A 446 12.19 10.08 2.51
CA GLU A 446 12.16 8.64 2.70
C GLU A 446 10.90 8.11 3.43
N ARG A 447 10.04 8.97 4.00
CA ARG A 447 8.96 8.54 4.93
C ARG A 447 7.59 9.09 4.55
N ASP A 448 6.70 8.18 4.15
CA ASP A 448 5.29 8.50 3.88
C ASP A 448 4.51 8.69 5.20
N PRO A 449 3.97 9.91 5.48
CA PRO A 449 3.15 10.17 6.67
C PRO A 449 1.90 9.29 6.77
N PHE A 450 1.40 8.74 5.65
CA PHE A 450 0.23 7.86 5.66
C PHE A 450 0.51 6.48 6.26
N LEU A 451 1.77 6.00 6.23
CA LEU A 451 2.13 4.67 6.71
C LEU A 451 1.73 4.45 8.19
N TYR A 452 1.79 5.51 8.99
CA TYR A 452 1.49 5.46 10.42
C TYR A 452 0.06 5.88 10.80
N SER A 453 -0.73 6.37 9.84
CA SER A 453 -2.07 6.94 10.09
C SER A 453 -3.07 5.91 10.64
N GLN A 454 -3.16 4.75 9.97
CA GLN A 454 -4.01 3.65 10.39
C GLN A 454 -3.56 3.08 11.73
N ASP A 455 -2.26 2.97 11.92
CA ASP A 455 -1.62 2.48 13.13
C ASP A 455 -1.89 3.39 14.34
N LEU A 456 -1.84 4.71 14.13
CA LEU A 456 -2.21 5.71 15.13
C LEU A 456 -3.71 5.62 15.46
N GLU A 457 -4.57 5.56 14.45
CA GLU A 457 -6.02 5.42 14.63
C GLU A 457 -6.38 4.19 15.47
N MET A 458 -5.75 3.05 15.15
CA MET A 458 -5.94 1.80 15.87
C MET A 458 -5.56 1.92 17.35
N ARG A 459 -4.44 2.58 17.68
CA ARG A 459 -4.01 2.80 19.07
C ARG A 459 -4.89 3.80 19.82
N LEU A 460 -5.33 4.87 19.17
CA LEU A 460 -6.28 5.83 19.74
C LEU A 460 -7.65 5.18 20.01
N GLN A 461 -8.09 4.28 19.13
CA GLN A 461 -9.29 3.49 19.32
C GLN A 461 -9.15 2.49 20.48
N GLU A 462 -8.00 1.83 20.60
CA GLU A 462 -7.69 0.96 21.73
C GLU A 462 -7.80 1.72 23.06
N LEU A 463 -7.14 2.88 23.17
CA LEU A 463 -7.24 3.76 24.34
C LEU A 463 -8.69 4.21 24.61
N SER A 464 -9.41 4.66 23.59
CA SER A 464 -10.80 5.11 23.74
C SER A 464 -11.75 3.99 24.15
N SER A 465 -11.56 2.78 23.60
CA SER A 465 -12.39 1.62 23.88
C SER A 465 -12.23 1.09 25.30
N SER A 466 -11.08 1.35 25.92
CA SER A 466 -10.81 0.98 27.31
C SER A 466 -11.77 1.65 28.30
N SER A 467 -12.40 2.78 27.94
CA SER A 467 -13.43 3.45 28.75
C SER A 467 -14.64 2.57 29.09
N LYS A 468 -14.91 1.53 28.29
CA LYS A 468 -15.95 0.53 28.57
C LYS A 468 -15.60 -0.38 29.75
N PHE A 469 -14.34 -0.40 30.17
CA PHE A 469 -13.76 -1.33 31.13
C PHE A 469 -13.09 -0.56 32.28
N ALA A 470 -13.89 -0.16 33.28
CA ALA A 470 -13.49 0.78 34.33
C ALA A 470 -12.15 0.45 35.00
N HIS A 471 -11.90 -0.82 35.36
CA HIS A 471 -10.66 -1.19 36.06
C HIS A 471 -9.42 -1.10 35.16
N VAL A 472 -9.56 -1.38 33.87
CA VAL A 472 -8.45 -1.24 32.90
C VAL A 472 -8.21 0.24 32.60
N PHE A 473 -9.29 1.01 32.39
CA PHE A 473 -9.25 2.45 32.15
C PHE A 473 -8.52 3.21 33.27
N GLU A 474 -8.81 2.84 34.52
CA GLU A 474 -8.14 3.36 35.71
C GLU A 474 -6.66 2.92 35.76
N CYS A 475 -6.36 1.63 35.54
CA CYS A 475 -5.00 1.12 35.62
C CYS A 475 -4.05 1.77 34.61
N ILE A 476 -4.49 2.01 33.37
CA ILE A 476 -3.65 2.65 32.35
C ILE A 476 -3.63 4.18 32.44
N ASN A 477 -4.31 4.76 33.44
CA ASN A 477 -4.51 6.20 33.56
C ASN A 477 -5.04 6.82 32.25
N ALA A 478 -6.07 6.18 31.68
CA ALA A 478 -6.57 6.51 30.36
C ALA A 478 -7.20 7.90 30.31
N ALA A 479 -7.89 8.35 31.37
CA ALA A 479 -8.54 9.66 31.41
C ALA A 479 -7.53 10.80 31.20
N GLU A 480 -6.49 10.83 32.02
CA GLU A 480 -5.41 11.83 31.92
C GLU A 480 -4.66 11.71 30.59
N THR A 481 -4.41 10.47 30.13
CA THR A 481 -3.72 10.24 28.85
C THR A 481 -4.54 10.71 27.65
N VAL A 482 -5.86 10.49 27.66
CA VAL A 482 -6.77 10.97 26.60
C VAL A 482 -6.80 12.49 26.58
N GLU A 483 -6.91 13.13 27.73
CA GLU A 483 -6.92 14.60 27.85
C GLU A 483 -5.59 15.22 27.36
N ASP A 484 -4.45 14.68 27.82
CA ASP A 484 -3.10 15.09 27.39
C ASP A 484 -2.92 14.97 25.87
N LEU A 485 -3.30 13.83 25.29
CA LEU A 485 -3.22 13.60 23.84
C LEU A 485 -4.15 14.53 23.06
N GLN A 486 -5.39 14.73 23.53
CA GLN A 486 -6.35 15.64 22.90
C GLN A 486 -5.82 17.08 22.89
N GLN A 487 -5.27 17.57 24.01
CA GLN A 487 -4.64 18.89 24.07
C GLN A 487 -3.42 18.99 23.15
N LYS A 488 -2.59 17.95 23.10
CA LYS A 488 -1.42 17.90 22.21
C LYS A 488 -1.82 17.95 20.73
N PHE A 489 -2.88 17.26 20.33
CA PHE A 489 -3.41 17.29 18.97
C PHE A 489 -4.02 18.65 18.64
N LEU A 490 -4.76 19.26 19.57
CA LEU A 490 -5.33 20.60 19.41
C LEU A 490 -4.24 21.66 19.21
N GLU A 491 -3.18 21.62 20.03
CA GLU A 491 -2.08 22.57 19.93
C GLU A 491 -1.35 22.43 18.60
N PHE A 492 -1.11 21.19 18.15
CA PHE A 492 -0.51 20.98 16.84
C PHE A 492 -1.43 21.41 15.69
N HIS A 493 -2.74 21.17 15.81
CA HIS A 493 -3.72 21.66 14.84
C HIS A 493 -3.65 23.18 14.67
N ARG A 494 -3.57 23.93 15.77
CA ARG A 494 -3.40 25.40 15.76
C ARG A 494 -2.10 25.82 15.07
N ILE A 495 -0.98 25.17 15.41
CA ILE A 495 0.32 25.44 14.79
C ILE A 495 0.26 25.17 13.28
N LEU A 496 -0.31 24.03 12.87
CA LEU A 496 -0.43 23.63 11.48
C LEU A 496 -1.33 24.60 10.72
N SER A 497 -2.49 24.94 11.26
CA SER A 497 -3.41 25.94 10.69
C SER A 497 -2.74 27.29 10.49
N SER A 498 -1.97 27.77 11.48
CA SER A 498 -1.25 29.04 11.38
C SER A 498 -0.17 29.00 10.29
N LYS A 499 0.61 27.91 10.21
CA LYS A 499 1.63 27.73 9.17
C LYS A 499 1.02 27.67 7.78
N MET A 500 -0.11 26.97 7.63
CA MET A 500 -0.82 26.88 6.34
C MET A 500 -1.34 28.25 5.90
N GLU A 501 -1.89 29.06 6.82
CA GLU A 501 -2.32 30.42 6.50
C GLU A 501 -1.13 31.33 6.16
N GLU A 502 0.00 31.20 6.86
CA GLU A 502 1.24 31.91 6.54
C GLU A 502 1.76 31.55 5.14
N TYR A 503 1.87 30.26 4.81
CA TYR A 503 2.34 29.82 3.49
C TYR A 503 1.40 30.21 2.37
N LYS A 504 0.10 30.17 2.60
CA LYS A 504 -0.90 30.70 1.67
C LYS A 504 -0.68 32.20 1.43
N ASN A 505 -0.56 33.01 2.49
CA ASN A 505 -0.36 34.46 2.36
C ASN A 505 0.99 34.81 1.71
N ALA A 506 2.02 33.98 1.92
CA ALA A 506 3.33 34.12 1.30
C ALA A 506 3.43 33.49 -0.11
N SER A 507 2.35 32.91 -0.66
CA SER A 507 2.34 32.20 -1.95
C SER A 507 3.36 31.04 -2.05
N LYS A 508 3.68 30.40 -0.92
CA LYS A 508 4.61 29.26 -0.79
C LYS A 508 3.87 27.94 -0.97
N ILE A 509 3.50 27.62 -2.22
CA ILE A 509 2.60 26.51 -2.54
C ILE A 509 3.20 25.13 -2.29
N LYS A 510 4.51 24.97 -2.44
CA LYS A 510 5.17 23.69 -2.15
C LYS A 510 5.08 23.37 -0.66
N GLU A 511 5.47 24.33 0.18
CA GLU A 511 5.43 24.19 1.64
C GLU A 511 3.99 24.05 2.14
N LEU A 512 3.03 24.78 1.55
CA LEU A 512 1.61 24.61 1.85
C LEU A 512 1.12 23.19 1.54
N ARG A 513 1.55 22.62 0.40
CA ARG A 513 1.20 21.25 0.00
C ARG A 513 1.74 20.22 0.98
N ASP A 514 2.98 20.38 1.43
CA ASP A 514 3.57 19.50 2.43
C ASP A 514 2.73 19.53 3.72
N GLN A 515 2.32 20.73 4.18
CA GLN A 515 1.42 20.82 5.34
C GLN A 515 0.03 20.20 5.07
N VAL A 516 -0.50 20.28 3.84
CA VAL A 516 -1.78 19.64 3.45
C VAL A 516 -1.68 18.12 3.54
N ILE A 517 -0.55 17.53 3.17
CA ILE A 517 -0.30 16.08 3.30
C ILE A 517 -0.30 15.68 4.78
N ILE A 518 0.38 16.44 5.64
CA ILE A 518 0.38 16.21 7.10
C ILE A 518 -1.06 16.31 7.65
N ALA A 519 -1.82 17.33 7.26
CA ALA A 519 -3.21 17.49 7.67
C ALA A 519 -4.08 16.32 7.22
N GLN A 520 -3.88 15.83 6.00
CA GLN A 520 -4.61 14.67 5.48
C GLN A 520 -4.28 13.40 6.27
N ALA A 521 -3.01 13.15 6.56
CA ALA A 521 -2.59 11.99 7.34
C ALA A 521 -3.18 12.02 8.76
N LEU A 522 -3.20 13.20 9.40
CA LEU A 522 -3.72 13.40 10.75
C LEU A 522 -5.25 13.48 10.83
N ALA A 523 -5.97 13.45 9.71
CA ALA A 523 -7.44 13.38 9.70
C ALA A 523 -7.99 12.16 10.48
N CYS A 524 -7.21 11.09 10.63
CA CYS A 524 -7.60 9.93 11.43
C CYS A 524 -7.78 10.25 12.93
N VAL A 525 -7.18 11.35 13.41
CA VAL A 525 -7.28 11.80 14.80
C VAL A 525 -8.59 12.55 15.08
N ASP A 526 -9.27 13.07 14.06
CA ASP A 526 -10.45 13.93 14.22
C ASP A 526 -11.56 13.25 15.02
N ARG A 527 -11.78 11.94 14.82
CA ARG A 527 -12.77 11.19 15.59
C ARG A 527 -12.43 11.12 17.08
N PHE A 528 -11.15 10.97 17.41
CA PHE A 528 -10.66 10.95 18.80
C PHE A 528 -10.79 12.33 19.47
N CYS A 529 -10.68 13.40 18.68
CA CYS A 529 -10.75 14.79 19.13
C CYS A 529 -12.10 15.46 18.85
N ALA A 530 -13.16 14.71 18.54
CA ALA A 530 -14.44 15.29 18.10
C ALA A 530 -15.03 16.31 19.09
N ASN A 531 -14.83 16.09 20.40
CA ASN A 531 -15.35 16.95 21.46
C ASN A 531 -14.62 18.31 21.55
N ILE A 532 -13.35 18.38 21.13
CA ILE A 532 -12.51 19.58 21.26
C ILE A 532 -12.32 20.33 19.95
N LEU A 533 -12.36 19.64 18.80
CA LEU A 533 -12.18 20.25 17.48
C LEU A 533 -13.49 20.75 16.86
N ALA A 534 -14.67 20.38 17.40
CA ALA A 534 -15.99 20.95 17.08
C ALA A 534 -16.30 21.15 15.58
N GLY A 535 -15.85 20.24 14.71
CA GLY A 535 -16.08 20.31 13.26
C GLY A 535 -15.10 21.20 12.47
N ASN A 536 -14.00 21.61 13.10
CA ASN A 536 -12.83 22.23 12.47
C ASN A 536 -11.62 21.31 12.63
N GLY A 537 -11.74 20.06 12.17
CA GLY A 537 -10.70 19.04 12.31
C GLY A 537 -9.52 19.24 11.37
N PHE A 538 -8.57 18.30 11.40
CA PHE A 538 -7.51 18.19 10.40
C PHE A 538 -8.08 17.91 9.00
N ALA A 539 -9.17 17.15 8.90
CA ALA A 539 -9.87 16.90 7.63
C ALA A 539 -10.44 18.19 7.01
N ASP A 540 -10.90 19.14 7.84
CA ASP A 540 -11.45 20.41 7.36
C ASP A 540 -10.34 21.37 6.95
N LEU A 541 -9.23 21.42 7.70
CA LEU A 541 -8.01 22.11 7.28
C LEU A 541 -7.52 21.57 5.93
N TYR A 542 -7.41 20.25 5.79
CA TYR A 542 -7.05 19.61 4.53
C TYR A 542 -7.94 20.07 3.39
N LYS A 543 -9.27 19.95 3.53
CA LYS A 543 -10.24 20.35 2.49
C LYS A 543 -10.14 21.83 2.15
N GLN A 544 -9.97 22.70 3.14
CA GLN A 544 -9.88 24.14 2.96
C GLN A 544 -8.67 24.51 2.10
N TYR A 545 -7.47 24.10 2.52
CA TYR A 545 -6.24 24.48 1.83
C TYR A 545 -6.01 23.69 0.54
N GLN A 546 -6.54 22.47 0.42
CA GLN A 546 -6.56 21.75 -0.84
C GLN A 546 -7.38 22.50 -1.90
N ARG A 547 -8.51 23.13 -1.54
CA ARG A 547 -9.28 23.98 -2.48
C ARG A 547 -8.46 25.19 -2.94
N GLU A 548 -7.70 25.82 -2.05
CA GLU A 548 -6.83 26.94 -2.40
C GLU A 548 -5.71 26.52 -3.36
N ILE A 549 -5.02 25.40 -3.07
CA ILE A 549 -4.02 24.83 -3.99
C ILE A 549 -4.65 24.53 -5.35
N HIS A 550 -5.84 23.91 -5.39
CA HIS A 550 -6.54 23.64 -6.65
C HIS A 550 -6.93 24.92 -7.39
N LYS A 551 -7.33 25.98 -6.69
CA LYS A 551 -7.69 27.27 -7.30
C LYS A 551 -6.49 27.91 -7.98
N GLU A 552 -5.32 27.91 -7.33
CA GLU A 552 -4.09 28.43 -7.93
C GLU A 552 -3.60 27.58 -9.10
N CYS A 553 -3.60 26.24 -8.95
CA CYS A 553 -3.27 25.33 -10.05
C CYS A 553 -4.20 25.54 -11.25
N ARG A 554 -5.49 25.81 -11.02
CA ARG A 554 -6.47 26.08 -12.08
C ARG A 554 -6.20 27.39 -12.83
N ILE A 555 -5.70 28.42 -12.14
CA ILE A 555 -5.30 29.68 -12.78
C ILE A 555 -4.10 29.42 -13.70
N ALA A 556 -3.06 28.75 -13.19
CA ALA A 556 -1.86 28.42 -13.97
C ALA A 556 -2.20 27.52 -15.18
N TYR A 557 -3.08 26.55 -14.99
CA TYR A 557 -3.63 25.71 -16.05
C TYR A 557 -4.37 26.51 -17.13
N LYS A 558 -5.24 27.45 -16.73
CA LYS A 558 -5.97 28.30 -17.67
C LYS A 558 -5.01 29.15 -18.51
N THR A 559 -3.92 29.61 -17.91
CA THR A 559 -2.85 30.33 -18.61
C THR A 559 -2.17 29.45 -19.66
N VAL A 560 -1.85 28.19 -19.35
CA VAL A 560 -1.30 27.24 -20.33
C VAL A 560 -2.25 27.04 -21.50
N LEU A 561 -3.54 26.80 -21.24
CA LEU A 561 -4.54 26.64 -22.30
C LEU A 561 -4.68 27.89 -23.19
N ASP A 562 -4.66 29.08 -22.59
CA ASP A 562 -4.71 30.34 -23.32
C ASP A 562 -3.51 30.48 -24.26
N TYR A 563 -2.29 30.15 -23.81
CA TYR A 563 -1.11 30.15 -24.67
C TYR A 563 -1.18 29.10 -25.79
N ILE A 564 -1.72 27.90 -25.52
CA ILE A 564 -1.94 26.87 -26.56
C ILE A 564 -2.90 27.39 -27.63
N SER A 565 -4.00 28.04 -27.22
CA SER A 565 -5.00 28.57 -28.14
C SER A 565 -4.45 29.69 -29.05
N LYS A 566 -3.46 30.44 -28.56
CA LYS A 566 -2.75 31.50 -29.30
C LYS A 566 -1.58 30.98 -30.14
N GLY A 567 -1.20 29.70 -29.98
CA GLY A 567 -0.02 29.12 -30.65
C GLY A 567 1.31 29.68 -30.13
N ASP A 568 1.35 30.17 -28.88
CA ASP A 568 2.53 30.73 -28.23
C ASP A 568 3.30 29.66 -27.45
N TYR A 569 3.88 28.72 -28.19
CA TYR A 569 4.58 27.57 -27.63
C TYR A 569 5.79 27.90 -26.72
N PRO A 570 6.54 29.00 -26.89
CA PRO A 570 7.54 29.43 -25.91
C PRO A 570 6.94 29.64 -24.52
N ASN A 571 5.81 30.36 -24.44
CA ASN A 571 5.14 30.64 -23.17
C ASN A 571 4.38 29.43 -22.62
N VAL A 572 3.93 28.51 -23.48
CA VAL A 572 3.43 27.20 -23.05
C VAL A 572 4.50 26.41 -22.30
N ASP A 573 5.72 26.26 -22.85
CA ASP A 573 6.81 25.50 -22.22
C ASP A 573 7.27 26.11 -20.89
N MET A 574 7.31 27.45 -20.81
CA MET A 574 7.60 28.17 -19.57
C MET A 574 6.52 27.93 -18.50
N ALA A 575 5.24 28.14 -18.86
CA ALA A 575 4.12 27.94 -17.94
C ALA A 575 3.95 26.46 -17.53
N LEU A 576 4.31 25.51 -18.41
CA LEU A 576 4.37 24.09 -18.09
C LEU A 576 5.49 23.76 -17.10
N SER A 577 6.63 24.44 -17.19
CA SER A 577 7.74 24.28 -16.25
C SER A 577 7.35 24.81 -14.85
N ASP A 578 6.64 25.93 -14.78
CA ASP A 578 6.16 26.53 -13.52
C ASP A 578 5.12 25.66 -12.78
N ILE A 579 4.46 24.75 -13.50
CA ILE A 579 3.51 23.79 -12.92
C ILE A 579 4.06 22.37 -12.86
N GLN A 580 5.31 22.11 -13.28
CA GLN A 580 5.89 20.77 -13.32
C GLN A 580 6.07 20.16 -11.92
N ASP A 581 6.38 20.98 -10.91
CA ASP A 581 6.47 20.58 -9.50
C ASP A 581 5.10 20.43 -8.82
N LYS A 582 4.03 20.83 -9.53
CA LYS A 582 2.64 20.69 -9.11
C LYS A 582 2.07 19.45 -9.81
N PRO A 583 1.47 18.47 -9.11
CA PRO A 583 0.82 17.36 -9.79
C PRO A 583 -0.38 17.96 -10.51
N LEU A 584 -0.26 18.08 -11.83
CA LEU A 584 -1.41 18.37 -12.67
C LEU A 584 -2.48 17.33 -12.33
N ASN A 585 -3.66 17.80 -11.95
CA ASN A 585 -4.83 16.94 -11.85
C ASN A 585 -4.91 16.11 -13.14
N PRO A 586 -5.07 14.78 -13.08
CA PRO A 586 -5.10 13.92 -14.26
C PRO A 586 -6.04 14.44 -15.36
N ARG A 587 -7.17 15.04 -14.97
CA ARG A 587 -8.13 15.65 -15.89
C ARG A 587 -7.55 16.86 -16.63
N ASP A 588 -6.88 17.75 -15.89
CA ASP A 588 -6.30 18.98 -16.45
C ASP A 588 -5.10 18.63 -17.33
N LYS A 589 -4.26 17.67 -16.91
CA LYS A 589 -3.18 17.12 -17.74
C LYS A 589 -3.72 16.60 -19.08
N ALA A 590 -4.76 15.77 -19.04
CA ALA A 590 -5.36 15.20 -20.25
C ALA A 590 -5.91 16.28 -21.20
N GLN A 591 -6.50 17.34 -20.65
CA GLN A 591 -7.01 18.45 -21.47
C GLN A 591 -5.86 19.27 -22.08
N ILE A 592 -4.77 19.56 -21.36
CA ILE A 592 -3.57 20.20 -21.95
C ILE A 592 -3.01 19.33 -23.09
N GLN A 593 -2.91 18.01 -22.87
CA GLN A 593 -2.40 17.09 -23.88
C GLN A 593 -3.28 17.11 -25.13
N ASN A 594 -4.61 17.04 -24.95
CA ASN A 594 -5.56 17.07 -26.05
C ASN A 594 -5.51 18.41 -26.82
N ASP A 595 -5.47 19.55 -26.11
CA ASP A 595 -5.45 20.86 -26.77
C ASP A 595 -4.10 21.11 -27.48
N LEU A 596 -2.98 20.67 -26.91
CA LEU A 596 -1.68 20.66 -27.59
C LEU A 596 -1.72 19.82 -28.86
N HIS A 597 -2.23 18.60 -28.76
CA HIS A 597 -2.38 17.68 -29.89
C HIS A 597 -3.25 18.30 -30.99
N CYS A 598 -4.43 18.82 -30.64
CA CYS A 598 -5.33 19.47 -31.59
C CYS A 598 -4.72 20.72 -32.22
N SER A 599 -4.06 21.59 -31.43
CA SER A 599 -3.47 22.83 -31.93
C SER A 599 -2.31 22.56 -32.90
N LEU A 600 -1.42 21.62 -32.56
CA LEU A 600 -0.28 21.25 -33.40
C LEU A 600 -0.72 20.50 -34.66
N ASN A 601 -1.68 19.56 -34.56
CA ASN A 601 -2.22 18.88 -35.73
C ASN A 601 -2.95 19.84 -36.67
N LYS A 602 -3.69 20.80 -36.11
CA LYS A 602 -4.31 21.87 -36.90
C LYS A 602 -3.26 22.68 -37.65
N LEU A 603 -2.21 23.15 -36.97
CA LEU A 603 -1.11 23.89 -37.62
C LEU A 603 -0.45 23.08 -38.74
N MET A 604 -0.16 21.79 -38.51
CA MET A 604 0.42 20.91 -39.52
C MET A 604 -0.50 20.75 -40.74
N ASN A 605 -1.80 20.51 -40.51
CA ASN A 605 -2.78 20.32 -41.57
C ASN A 605 -3.08 21.60 -42.35
N ASP A 606 -3.17 22.74 -41.67
CA ASP A 606 -3.37 24.05 -42.30
C ASP A 606 -2.16 24.36 -43.18
N THR A 607 -0.93 24.15 -42.69
CA THR A 607 0.30 24.33 -43.46
C THR A 607 0.37 23.42 -44.69
N LYS A 608 0.02 22.13 -44.55
CA LYS A 608 -0.06 21.19 -45.68
C LYS A 608 -1.11 21.63 -46.70
N SER A 609 -2.25 22.13 -46.25
CA SER A 609 -3.35 22.59 -47.11
C SER A 609 -2.95 23.83 -47.90
N ILE A 610 -2.31 24.81 -47.25
CA ILE A 610 -1.79 26.02 -47.89
C ILE A 610 -0.69 25.65 -48.89
N ALA A 611 0.23 24.76 -48.52
CA ALA A 611 1.26 24.28 -49.44
C ALA A 611 0.65 23.60 -50.67
N ASN A 612 -0.32 22.68 -50.47
CA ASN A 612 -1.00 22.03 -51.59
C ASN A 612 -1.77 23.03 -52.48
N TRP A 613 -2.36 24.07 -51.91
CA TRP A 613 -3.01 25.14 -52.66
C TRP A 613 -2.03 25.88 -53.60
N LEU A 614 -0.75 26.01 -53.23
CA LEU A 614 0.28 26.62 -54.09
C LEU A 614 0.64 25.78 -55.32
N SER A 615 0.26 24.50 -55.36
CA SER A 615 0.59 23.59 -56.46
C SER A 615 -0.01 24.07 -57.80
N GLY A 616 0.85 24.42 -58.76
CA GLY A 616 0.44 24.91 -60.08
C GLY A 616 0.03 26.38 -60.14
N LYS A 617 0.17 27.11 -59.03
CA LYS A 617 -0.09 28.55 -58.91
C LYS A 617 1.13 29.35 -58.48
N VAL A 618 2.17 28.67 -58.01
CA VAL A 618 3.36 29.27 -57.38
C VAL A 618 4.05 30.30 -58.27
N GLU A 619 4.08 30.07 -59.58
CA GLU A 619 4.76 30.91 -60.59
C GLU A 619 3.84 31.94 -61.29
N ARG A 620 2.53 31.91 -61.02
CA ARG A 620 1.50 32.71 -61.76
C ARG A 620 0.71 33.69 -60.90
N GLU A 621 0.53 33.39 -59.62
CA GLU A 621 -0.28 34.18 -58.68
C GLU A 621 0.58 34.89 -57.63
N ASN A 622 0.05 35.95 -57.02
CA ASN A 622 0.70 36.62 -55.88
C ASN A 622 0.47 35.80 -54.59
N ASN A 623 1.47 35.02 -54.22
CA ASN A 623 1.37 34.01 -53.16
C ASN A 623 2.02 34.42 -51.83
N ARG A 624 2.35 35.70 -51.66
CA ARG A 624 3.16 36.21 -50.54
C ARG A 624 2.55 35.92 -49.16
N ASN A 625 1.23 36.07 -49.04
CA ASN A 625 0.55 35.85 -47.75
C ASN A 625 0.61 34.37 -47.36
N GLN A 626 0.37 33.47 -48.31
CA GLN A 626 0.41 32.02 -48.10
C GLN A 626 1.83 31.55 -47.74
N ILE A 627 2.85 32.11 -48.39
CA ILE A 627 4.26 31.79 -48.07
C ILE A 627 4.63 32.29 -46.67
N THR A 628 4.17 33.48 -46.29
CA THR A 628 4.38 34.03 -44.94
C THR A 628 3.70 33.15 -43.89
N GLU A 629 2.47 32.73 -44.13
CA GLU A 629 1.71 31.87 -43.22
C GLU A 629 2.35 30.47 -43.06
N ILE A 630 2.80 29.86 -44.17
CA ILE A 630 3.56 28.60 -44.12
C ILE A 630 4.81 28.76 -43.25
N LYS A 631 5.57 29.85 -43.45
CA LYS A 631 6.79 30.12 -42.69
C LYS A 631 6.52 30.28 -41.19
N GLU A 632 5.52 31.08 -40.82
CA GLU A 632 5.13 31.28 -39.43
C GLU A 632 4.68 29.98 -38.76
N ASN A 633 3.92 29.15 -39.47
CA ASN A 633 3.45 27.88 -38.93
C ASN A 633 4.58 26.86 -38.77
N ILE A 634 5.49 26.74 -39.75
CA ILE A 634 6.68 25.87 -39.61
C ILE A 634 7.53 26.32 -38.42
N GLU A 635 7.72 27.62 -38.23
CA GLU A 635 8.49 28.12 -37.09
C GLU A 635 7.83 27.78 -35.74
N LYS A 636 6.51 27.98 -35.62
CA LYS A 636 5.76 27.58 -34.42
C LYS A 636 5.89 26.08 -34.13
N ILE A 637 5.80 25.23 -35.15
CA ILE A 637 5.96 23.78 -35.04
C ILE A 637 7.39 23.41 -34.60
N ARG A 638 8.41 24.04 -35.18
CA ARG A 638 9.82 23.84 -34.79
C ARG A 638 10.09 24.23 -33.34
N ILE A 639 9.56 25.37 -32.91
CA ILE A 639 9.65 25.81 -31.53
C ILE A 639 9.05 24.74 -30.61
N ALA A 640 7.83 24.28 -30.88
CA ALA A 640 7.18 23.24 -30.10
C ALA A 640 8.00 21.93 -30.05
N CYS A 641 8.61 21.51 -31.17
CA CYS A 641 9.48 20.33 -31.23
C CYS A 641 10.73 20.44 -30.35
N ASN A 642 11.28 21.65 -30.21
CA ASN A 642 12.50 21.92 -29.46
C ASN A 642 12.24 22.14 -27.96
N LYS A 643 10.97 22.15 -27.52
CA LYS A 643 10.58 22.36 -26.13
C LYS A 643 10.34 21.04 -25.40
N HIS A 644 11.16 20.74 -24.40
CA HIS A 644 11.14 19.46 -23.69
C HIS A 644 9.78 19.20 -23.00
N MET A 645 9.17 20.19 -22.36
CA MET A 645 7.93 19.95 -21.59
C MET A 645 6.76 19.65 -22.52
N ILE A 646 6.70 20.34 -23.66
CA ILE A 646 5.71 20.08 -24.70
C ILE A 646 5.88 18.65 -25.25
N MET A 647 7.10 18.28 -25.65
CA MET A 647 7.37 16.95 -26.19
C MET A 647 7.09 15.81 -25.20
N LYS A 648 7.36 16.01 -23.90
CA LYS A 648 7.09 15.01 -22.85
C LYS A 648 5.59 14.76 -22.61
N LEU A 649 4.75 15.74 -22.94
CA LEU A 649 3.30 15.63 -22.74
C LEU A 649 2.56 15.01 -23.94
N LEU A 650 3.13 15.09 -25.14
CA LEU A 650 2.53 14.51 -26.34
C LEU A 650 2.66 12.98 -26.37
N ASP A 651 1.68 12.31 -26.97
CA ASP A 651 1.76 10.89 -27.29
C ASP A 651 2.84 10.60 -28.35
N GLU A 652 3.32 9.35 -28.39
CA GLU A 652 4.41 8.93 -29.28
C GLU A 652 4.08 9.13 -30.77
N ASP A 653 2.81 8.96 -31.16
CA ASP A 653 2.36 9.13 -32.54
C ASP A 653 2.46 10.60 -32.98
N THR A 654 2.05 11.52 -32.12
CA THR A 654 2.12 12.97 -32.37
C THR A 654 3.57 13.44 -32.37
N GLN A 655 4.39 12.97 -31.43
CA GLN A 655 5.83 13.28 -31.43
C GLN A 655 6.51 12.81 -32.72
N THR A 656 6.17 11.61 -33.20
CA THR A 656 6.70 11.06 -34.45
C THR A 656 6.24 11.88 -35.66
N SER A 657 4.97 12.28 -35.68
CA SER A 657 4.40 13.11 -36.74
C SER A 657 5.08 14.48 -36.81
N LEU A 658 5.30 15.13 -35.66
CA LEU A 658 6.01 16.41 -35.57
C LEU A 658 7.46 16.33 -36.06
N LYS A 659 8.20 15.28 -35.64
CA LYS A 659 9.58 15.05 -36.09
C LYS A 659 9.69 14.80 -37.60
N LYS A 660 8.67 14.18 -38.21
CA LYS A 660 8.62 13.93 -39.65
C LYS A 660 8.11 15.12 -40.45
N PHE A 661 7.29 15.97 -39.84
CA PHE A 661 6.60 17.08 -40.51
C PHE A 661 7.55 18.01 -41.27
N ASP A 662 8.68 18.38 -40.66
CA ASP A 662 9.68 19.24 -41.29
C ASP A 662 10.17 18.66 -42.63
N ASN A 663 10.44 17.35 -42.69
CA ASN A 663 10.85 16.69 -43.92
C ASN A 663 9.69 16.59 -44.93
N GLU A 664 8.49 16.23 -44.48
CA GLU A 664 7.30 16.10 -45.34
C GLU A 664 6.91 17.42 -46.01
N ILE A 665 6.92 18.52 -45.26
CA ILE A 665 6.58 19.84 -45.80
C ILE A 665 7.68 20.35 -46.73
N ASN A 666 8.96 20.12 -46.40
CA ASN A 666 10.08 20.46 -47.26
C ASN A 666 10.01 19.71 -48.61
N GLU A 667 9.76 18.40 -48.60
CA GLU A 667 9.57 17.62 -49.82
C GLU A 667 8.40 18.14 -50.65
N THR A 668 7.29 18.49 -50.00
CA THR A 668 6.09 19.01 -50.66
C THR A 668 6.36 20.37 -51.31
N LEU A 669 6.97 21.31 -50.59
CA LEU A 669 7.35 22.63 -51.11
C LEU A 669 8.37 22.50 -52.24
N SER A 670 9.39 21.64 -52.08
CA SER A 670 10.37 21.36 -53.14
C SER A 670 9.69 20.84 -54.41
N ARG A 671 8.76 19.90 -54.29
CA ARG A 671 8.00 19.36 -55.44
C ARG A 671 7.17 20.43 -56.13
N ILE A 672 6.52 21.31 -55.37
CA ILE A 672 5.73 22.43 -55.91
C ILE A 672 6.64 23.40 -56.67
N ILE A 673 7.79 23.77 -56.10
CA ILE A 673 8.74 24.68 -56.74
C ILE A 673 9.33 24.03 -58.00
N LEU A 674 9.70 22.74 -57.97
CA LEU A 674 10.16 22.00 -59.16
C LEU A 674 9.11 22.01 -60.27
N LYS A 675 7.84 21.81 -59.93
CA LYS A 675 6.74 21.88 -60.92
C LYS A 675 6.61 23.28 -61.52
N GLY A 676 6.78 24.32 -60.71
CA GLY A 676 6.85 25.71 -61.20
C GLY A 676 8.04 25.93 -62.13
N LEU A 677 9.23 25.43 -61.76
CA LEU A 677 10.44 25.51 -62.59
C LEU A 677 10.28 24.78 -63.92
N ASN A 678 9.67 23.58 -63.93
CA ASN A 678 9.37 22.86 -65.16
C ASN A 678 8.35 23.61 -66.04
N SER A 679 7.46 24.39 -65.43
CA SER A 679 6.55 25.27 -66.17
C SER A 679 7.30 26.44 -66.82
N VAL A 680 8.30 27.00 -66.13
CA VAL A 680 9.22 28.01 -66.68
C VAL A 680 10.02 27.44 -67.85
N GLU A 681 10.56 26.22 -67.72
CA GLU A 681 11.23 25.52 -68.82
C GLU A 681 10.32 25.34 -70.04
N ALA A 682 9.07 24.91 -69.84
CA ALA A 682 8.09 24.80 -70.92
C ALA A 682 7.76 26.17 -71.56
N PHE A 683 7.73 27.26 -70.79
CA PHE A 683 7.59 28.60 -71.34
C PHE A 683 8.79 29.02 -72.19
N MET A 684 10.01 28.61 -71.80
CA MET A 684 11.21 28.84 -72.60
C MET A 684 11.18 28.07 -73.92
N ASP A 685 10.77 26.80 -73.90
CA ASP A 685 10.65 25.96 -75.10
C ASP A 685 9.57 26.47 -76.09
N ALA A 686 8.50 27.09 -75.58
CA ALA A 686 7.41 27.66 -76.37
C ALA A 686 7.68 29.09 -76.91
N ASP A 687 8.90 29.62 -76.69
CA ASP A 687 9.29 31.00 -76.98
C ASP A 687 8.42 32.05 -76.23
N SER A 688 7.85 31.68 -75.08
CA SER A 688 7.05 32.55 -74.19
C SER A 688 7.94 33.21 -73.13
N PHE A 689 8.82 34.09 -73.59
CA PHE A 689 9.93 34.61 -72.77
C PHE A 689 9.48 35.49 -71.60
N SER A 690 8.35 36.21 -71.74
CA SER A 690 7.83 37.09 -70.69
C SER A 690 7.32 36.28 -69.50
N GLU A 691 6.61 35.18 -69.78
CA GLU A 691 6.10 34.24 -68.80
C GLU A 691 7.25 33.47 -68.13
N ALA A 692 8.30 33.14 -68.88
CA ALA A 692 9.51 32.53 -68.34
C ALA A 692 10.26 33.46 -67.38
N GLU A 693 10.50 34.74 -67.76
CA GLU A 693 11.14 35.74 -66.89
C GLU A 693 10.32 36.00 -65.62
N HIS A 694 9.01 36.21 -65.76
CA HIS A 694 8.12 36.49 -64.64
C HIS A 694 7.99 35.29 -63.69
N GLY A 695 7.83 34.08 -64.23
CA GLY A 695 7.77 32.84 -63.45
C GLY A 695 9.08 32.61 -62.69
N MET A 696 10.23 32.84 -63.34
CA MET A 696 11.54 32.70 -62.70
C MET A 696 11.78 33.73 -61.59
N GLU A 697 11.34 34.98 -61.78
CA GLU A 697 11.44 36.02 -60.76
C GLU A 697 10.58 35.68 -59.54
N THR A 698 9.34 35.25 -59.77
CA THR A 698 8.39 34.87 -58.71
C THR A 698 8.93 33.67 -57.92
N LEU A 699 9.37 32.61 -58.59
CA LEU A 699 9.98 31.44 -57.95
C LEU A 699 11.25 31.79 -57.16
N SER A 700 12.08 32.70 -57.67
CA SER A 700 13.27 33.19 -56.96
C SER A 700 12.92 33.95 -55.67
N LYS A 701 11.82 34.71 -55.66
CA LYS A 701 11.31 35.37 -54.45
C LYS A 701 10.78 34.34 -53.44
N VAL A 702 10.00 33.37 -53.89
CA VAL A 702 9.51 32.26 -53.05
C VAL A 702 10.68 31.50 -52.41
N GLN A 703 11.69 31.13 -53.20
CA GLN A 703 12.90 30.46 -52.72
C GLN A 703 13.65 31.29 -51.66
N ARG A 704 13.68 32.63 -51.82
CA ARG A 704 14.31 33.51 -50.85
C ARG A 704 13.52 33.66 -49.56
N GLU A 705 12.19 33.76 -49.64
CA GLU A 705 11.34 33.90 -48.45
C GLU A 705 11.33 32.63 -47.59
N LEU A 706 11.43 31.47 -48.25
CA LEU A 706 11.56 30.16 -47.62
C LEU A 706 13.02 29.79 -47.29
N ALA A 707 14.00 30.66 -47.57
CA ALA A 707 15.39 30.41 -47.22
C ALA A 707 15.54 30.21 -45.70
N GLY A 708 16.05 29.03 -45.30
CA GLY A 708 16.11 28.58 -43.90
C GLY A 708 15.17 27.42 -43.56
N TYR A 709 14.22 27.12 -44.43
CA TYR A 709 13.33 25.95 -44.39
C TYR A 709 13.67 25.12 -45.63
N CYS A 710 14.31 23.95 -45.44
CA CYS A 710 15.15 23.30 -46.46
C CYS A 710 14.48 23.19 -47.84
N ILE A 711 15.00 23.98 -48.79
CA ILE A 711 14.76 23.84 -50.22
C ILE A 711 15.76 22.83 -50.76
N SER A 712 15.28 21.76 -51.39
CA SER A 712 16.13 20.68 -51.88
C SER A 712 17.25 21.18 -52.80
N SER A 713 18.41 20.52 -52.74
CA SER A 713 19.54 20.84 -53.62
C SER A 713 19.18 20.71 -55.10
N GLU A 714 18.21 19.86 -55.42
CA GLU A 714 17.63 19.70 -56.76
C GLU A 714 16.89 20.95 -57.24
N VAL A 715 16.07 21.59 -56.38
CA VAL A 715 15.40 22.86 -56.69
C VAL A 715 16.44 23.93 -57.00
N THR A 716 17.47 24.05 -56.16
CA THR A 716 18.54 25.05 -56.37
C THR A 716 19.27 24.79 -57.69
N LYS A 717 19.66 23.52 -57.95
CA LYS A 717 20.34 23.15 -59.21
C LYS A 717 19.49 23.46 -60.44
N LYS A 718 18.21 23.08 -60.45
CA LYS A 718 17.31 23.33 -61.59
C LYS A 718 17.01 24.82 -61.75
N SER A 719 16.87 25.56 -60.65
CA SER A 719 16.74 27.02 -60.65
C SER A 719 17.96 27.69 -61.30
N ASP A 720 19.17 27.31 -60.90
CA ASP A 720 20.42 27.84 -61.47
C ASP A 720 20.63 27.44 -62.93
N GLU A 721 20.24 26.23 -63.31
CA GLU A 721 20.28 25.72 -64.69
C GLU A 721 19.33 26.50 -65.59
N LEU A 722 18.07 26.68 -65.18
CA LEU A 722 17.10 27.46 -65.96
C LEU A 722 17.46 28.93 -66.01
N ARG A 723 18.05 29.50 -64.95
CA ARG A 723 18.56 30.86 -64.97
C ARG A 723 19.67 31.04 -65.99
N ARG A 724 20.64 30.12 -66.01
CA ARG A 724 21.71 30.11 -67.02
C ARG A 724 21.16 29.94 -68.43
N SER A 725 20.17 29.06 -68.59
CA SER A 725 19.51 28.82 -69.88
C SER A 725 18.71 30.05 -70.34
N LEU A 726 18.04 30.75 -69.43
CA LEU A 726 17.33 32.01 -69.70
C LEU A 726 18.30 33.15 -70.02
N ASP A 727 19.48 33.16 -69.40
CA ASP A 727 20.55 34.11 -69.73
C ASP A 727 21.17 33.84 -71.11
N GLN A 728 21.21 32.58 -71.55
CA GLN A 728 21.71 32.16 -72.87
C GLN A 728 20.63 32.13 -73.95
N ILE A 729 19.35 32.29 -73.61
CA ILE A 729 18.23 32.09 -74.53
C ILE A 729 18.30 33.00 -75.76
N VAL A 730 18.79 34.23 -75.59
CA VAL A 730 19.00 35.19 -76.68
C VAL A 730 20.01 34.64 -77.70
N THR A 731 21.12 34.06 -77.23
CA THR A 731 22.12 33.44 -78.10
C THR A 731 21.53 32.25 -78.85
N THR A 732 20.79 31.38 -78.15
CA THR A 732 20.13 30.22 -78.75
C THR A 732 19.09 30.62 -79.81
N ILE A 733 18.29 31.66 -79.55
CA ILE A 733 17.31 32.20 -80.51
C ILE A 733 18.01 32.74 -81.77
N LEU A 734 19.13 33.44 -81.60
CA LEU A 734 19.92 34.00 -82.71
C LEU A 734 20.61 32.91 -83.56
N GLU A 735 20.97 31.77 -82.95
CA GLU A 735 21.55 30.61 -83.63
C GLU A 735 20.50 29.76 -84.35
N ARG A 736 19.32 29.55 -83.75
CA ARG A 736 18.22 28.75 -84.34
C ARG A 736 17.59 29.41 -85.57
N SER A 737 17.67 30.73 -85.66
CA SER A 737 16.94 31.52 -86.65
C SER A 737 17.80 31.80 -87.89
N ASP A 738 17.81 30.86 -88.85
CA ASP A 738 18.40 31.05 -90.18
C ASP A 738 17.49 31.92 -91.07
N PHE A 739 17.78 33.22 -91.11
CA PHE A 739 17.11 34.20 -91.98
C PHE A 739 17.98 34.66 -93.16
N GLU A 740 18.96 33.84 -93.57
CA GLU A 740 19.91 34.17 -94.65
C GLU A 740 19.31 33.99 -96.06
N ASP A 741 18.18 33.28 -96.18
CA ASP A 741 17.48 33.07 -97.45
C ASP A 741 16.02 33.49 -97.36
N VAL A 742 15.65 34.50 -98.14
CA VAL A 742 14.29 35.06 -98.24
C VAL A 742 13.25 34.00 -98.64
N ASN A 743 13.65 32.96 -99.38
CA ASN A 743 12.74 31.89 -99.79
C ASN A 743 12.36 30.95 -98.63
N LYS A 744 13.20 30.88 -97.57
CA LYS A 744 12.93 30.06 -96.38
C LYS A 744 11.99 30.72 -95.38
N TYR A 745 11.60 31.99 -95.57
CA TYR A 745 10.72 32.71 -94.65
C TYR A 745 9.32 32.09 -94.55
N SER A 746 8.92 31.27 -95.51
CA SER A 746 7.67 30.50 -95.44
C SER A 746 7.73 29.29 -94.50
N ILE A 747 8.92 28.75 -94.23
CA ILE A 747 9.14 27.60 -93.35
C ILE A 747 9.29 28.05 -91.90
N ASN A 748 10.07 29.13 -91.69
CA ASN A 748 10.29 29.74 -90.38
C ASN A 748 9.94 31.23 -90.45
N PRO A 749 8.65 31.60 -90.29
CA PRO A 749 8.20 32.97 -90.47
C PRO A 749 8.78 33.91 -89.40
N PRO A 750 9.52 34.97 -89.79
CA PRO A 750 10.06 35.92 -88.82
C PRO A 750 8.99 36.68 -88.02
N LYS A 751 7.77 36.81 -88.56
CA LYS A 751 6.67 37.61 -87.98
C LYS A 751 6.37 37.28 -86.52
N ASP A 752 6.13 36.01 -86.21
CA ASP A 752 5.66 35.60 -84.88
C ASP A 752 6.77 35.68 -83.82
N LEU A 753 8.00 35.30 -84.20
CA LEU A 753 9.17 35.39 -83.32
C LEU A 753 9.52 36.85 -83.00
N LEU A 754 9.51 37.73 -84.00
CA LEU A 754 9.76 39.16 -83.80
C LEU A 754 8.67 39.82 -82.96
N ALA A 755 7.40 39.42 -83.12
CA ALA A 755 6.31 39.91 -82.28
C ALA A 755 6.50 39.52 -80.80
N LYS A 756 6.86 38.26 -80.53
CA LYS A 756 7.18 37.77 -79.18
C LYS A 756 8.41 38.49 -78.57
N LEU A 757 9.47 38.68 -79.34
CA LEU A 757 10.67 39.41 -78.90
C LEU A 757 10.38 40.89 -78.63
N LYS A 758 9.57 41.54 -79.48
CA LYS A 758 9.16 42.94 -79.32
C LYS A 758 8.31 43.15 -78.06
N MET A 759 7.42 42.20 -77.75
CA MET A 759 6.63 42.22 -76.52
C MET A 759 7.53 42.23 -75.29
N VAL A 760 8.53 41.34 -75.21
CA VAL A 760 9.45 41.27 -74.07
C VAL A 760 10.40 42.47 -74.03
N ALA A 761 10.88 42.93 -75.18
CA ALA A 761 11.69 44.14 -75.31
C ALA A 761 10.95 45.39 -74.78
N SER A 762 9.63 45.47 -74.97
CA SER A 762 8.80 46.58 -74.45
C SER A 762 8.69 46.62 -72.92
N HIS A 763 8.98 45.50 -72.23
CA HIS A 763 9.04 45.41 -70.77
C HIS A 763 10.42 45.81 -70.20
N GLY A 764 11.36 46.30 -71.04
CA GLY A 764 12.62 46.89 -70.60
C GLY A 764 13.83 45.96 -70.58
N SER A 765 13.71 44.72 -71.07
CA SER A 765 14.83 43.77 -71.10
C SER A 765 15.81 44.07 -72.25
N ALA A 766 16.93 44.73 -71.92
CA ALA A 766 17.92 45.19 -72.89
C ALA A 766 18.45 44.08 -73.83
N ARG A 767 18.56 42.85 -73.31
CA ARG A 767 19.03 41.68 -74.07
C ARG A 767 18.07 41.26 -75.19
N PHE A 768 16.76 41.28 -74.93
CA PHE A 768 15.74 40.94 -75.94
C PHE A 768 15.55 42.09 -76.93
N THR A 769 15.73 43.34 -76.50
CA THR A 769 15.81 44.50 -77.40
C THR A 769 16.99 44.37 -78.36
N GLN A 770 18.16 43.96 -77.87
CA GLN A 770 19.34 43.72 -78.72
C GLN A 770 19.08 42.57 -79.70
N ALA A 771 18.53 41.44 -79.24
CA ALA A 771 18.18 40.30 -80.09
C ALA A 771 17.21 40.68 -81.21
N HIS A 772 16.11 41.37 -80.85
CA HIS A 772 15.12 41.89 -81.79
C HIS A 772 15.77 42.78 -82.86
N ASN A 773 16.60 43.74 -82.44
CA ASN A 773 17.25 44.67 -83.36
C ASN A 773 18.28 43.98 -84.27
N SER A 774 19.05 43.02 -83.74
CA SER A 774 19.98 42.21 -84.54
C SER A 774 19.26 41.36 -85.59
N MET A 775 18.12 40.75 -85.25
CA MET A 775 17.31 39.97 -86.21
C MET A 775 16.68 40.86 -87.28
N VAL A 776 16.09 41.97 -86.88
CA VAL A 776 15.57 42.97 -87.82
C VAL A 776 16.67 43.48 -88.75
N GLY A 777 17.88 43.72 -88.22
CA GLY A 777 19.05 44.10 -89.01
C GLY A 777 19.44 43.04 -90.06
N LYS A 778 19.54 41.76 -89.65
CA LYS A 778 19.82 40.65 -90.56
C LYS A 778 18.76 40.52 -91.66
N ILE A 779 17.48 40.52 -91.30
CA ILE A 779 16.36 40.45 -92.26
C ILE A 779 16.44 41.62 -93.23
N ARG A 780 16.71 42.84 -92.75
CA ARG A 780 16.85 44.02 -93.61
C ARG A 780 17.97 43.84 -94.62
N GLN A 781 19.13 43.37 -94.18
CA GLN A 781 20.28 43.14 -95.04
C GLN A 781 19.98 42.08 -96.11
N THR A 782 19.45 40.91 -95.70
CA THR A 782 19.12 39.82 -96.61
C THR A 782 18.06 40.23 -97.64
N PHE A 783 17.02 40.93 -97.20
CA PHE A 783 15.94 41.38 -98.09
C PHE A 783 16.40 42.46 -99.07
N THR A 784 17.26 43.38 -98.62
CA THR A 784 17.88 44.40 -99.51
C THR A 784 18.79 43.74 -100.56
N LEU A 785 19.61 42.76 -100.17
CA LEU A 785 20.44 42.01 -101.10
C LEU A 785 19.60 41.27 -102.16
N ALA A 786 18.45 40.73 -101.75
CA ALA A 786 17.53 40.06 -102.67
C ALA A 786 16.88 41.05 -103.66
N ILE A 787 16.52 42.26 -103.22
CA ILE A 787 16.05 43.36 -104.09
C ILE A 787 17.14 43.76 -105.10
N ASP A 788 18.39 43.92 -104.67
CA ASP A 788 19.52 44.24 -105.55
C ASP A 788 19.77 43.16 -106.61
N GLN A 789 19.57 41.89 -106.25
CA GLN A 789 19.67 40.77 -107.19
C GLN A 789 18.59 40.80 -108.27
N VAL A 790 17.40 41.37 -107.99
CA VAL A 790 16.38 41.62 -109.02
C VAL A 790 16.85 42.70 -109.97
N HIS A 791 17.41 43.80 -109.47
CA HIS A 791 17.90 44.89 -110.30
C HIS A 791 18.97 44.42 -111.31
N LYS A 792 19.86 43.52 -110.88
CA LYS A 792 20.94 42.95 -111.72
C LYS A 792 20.49 41.83 -112.67
N ALA A 793 19.26 41.33 -112.55
CA ALA A 793 18.77 40.23 -113.38
C ALA A 793 18.38 40.69 -114.80
N PRO A 794 18.43 39.82 -115.82
CA PRO A 794 17.91 40.09 -117.15
C PRO A 794 16.40 40.43 -117.12
N LEU A 795 15.94 41.30 -118.03
CA LEU A 795 14.57 41.87 -118.00
C LEU A 795 13.47 40.78 -117.95
N ASN A 796 13.67 39.65 -118.63
CA ASN A 796 12.75 38.51 -118.67
C ASN A 796 12.67 37.71 -117.35
N GLU A 797 13.64 37.82 -116.44
CA GLU A 797 13.66 37.13 -115.13
C GLU A 797 13.20 38.01 -113.97
N ARG A 798 13.22 39.33 -114.14
CA ARG A 798 12.93 40.29 -113.06
C ARG A 798 11.53 40.13 -112.47
N SER A 799 10.53 39.90 -113.32
CA SER A 799 9.13 39.74 -112.90
C SER A 799 8.91 38.53 -111.98
N LEU A 800 9.60 37.42 -112.25
CA LEU A 800 9.50 36.19 -111.47
C LEU A 800 10.17 36.36 -110.09
N LYS A 801 11.31 37.05 -110.02
CA LYS A 801 11.99 37.37 -108.76
C LYS A 801 11.23 38.42 -107.94
N ILE A 802 10.52 39.37 -108.57
CA ILE A 802 9.60 40.28 -107.86
C ILE A 802 8.46 39.51 -107.19
N ARG A 803 7.96 38.45 -107.84
CA ARG A 803 6.90 37.61 -107.26
C ARG A 803 7.36 36.83 -106.03
N SER A 804 8.59 36.31 -106.03
CA SER A 804 9.14 35.60 -104.85
C SER A 804 9.38 36.56 -103.69
N LEU A 805 9.86 37.77 -103.95
CA LEU A 805 9.98 38.82 -102.92
C LEU A 805 8.62 39.20 -102.32
N ASN A 806 7.60 39.39 -103.17
CA ASN A 806 6.24 39.67 -102.71
C ASN A 806 5.64 38.53 -101.87
N TYR A 807 5.98 37.28 -102.17
CA TYR A 807 5.57 36.14 -101.36
C TYR A 807 6.24 36.16 -99.98
N ALA A 808 7.56 36.41 -99.93
CA ALA A 808 8.30 36.49 -98.68
C ALA A 808 7.88 37.68 -97.78
N LEU A 809 7.44 38.80 -98.38
CA LEU A 809 6.88 39.94 -97.64
C LEU A 809 5.72 39.55 -96.71
N CYS A 810 4.93 38.53 -97.08
CA CYS A 810 3.76 38.11 -96.29
C CYS A 810 4.13 37.54 -94.92
N PHE A 811 5.39 37.11 -94.74
CA PHE A 811 5.89 36.49 -93.50
C PHE A 811 6.72 37.46 -92.65
N LEU A 812 6.76 38.75 -93.02
CA LEU A 812 7.42 39.80 -92.25
C LEU A 812 6.44 40.55 -91.34
N PRO A 813 6.94 41.16 -90.25
CA PRO A 813 6.19 42.15 -89.48
C PRO A 813 5.75 43.35 -90.33
N ASP A 814 4.62 43.95 -89.98
CA ASP A 814 3.93 44.97 -90.80
C ASP A 814 4.81 46.20 -91.11
N ASP A 815 5.72 46.58 -90.21
CA ASP A 815 6.65 47.70 -90.39
C ASP A 815 7.71 47.39 -91.46
N LEU A 816 8.32 46.21 -91.42
CA LEU A 816 9.25 45.75 -92.45
C LEU A 816 8.55 45.45 -93.77
N GLN A 817 7.34 44.89 -93.69
CA GLN A 817 6.51 44.62 -94.87
C GLN A 817 6.20 45.91 -95.62
N THR A 818 5.77 46.96 -94.91
CA THR A 818 5.47 48.27 -95.52
C THR A 818 6.71 48.89 -96.15
N GLN A 819 7.85 48.84 -95.44
CA GLN A 819 9.12 49.37 -95.93
C GLN A 819 9.57 48.71 -97.25
N PHE A 820 9.59 47.39 -97.30
CA PHE A 820 10.07 46.66 -98.48
C PHE A 820 9.06 46.62 -99.61
N LYS A 821 7.76 46.70 -99.31
CA LYS A 821 6.71 46.82 -100.33
C LYS A 821 6.87 48.09 -101.15
N LEU A 822 7.14 49.23 -100.51
CA LEU A 822 7.45 50.48 -101.21
C LEU A 822 8.63 50.32 -102.18
N GLN A 823 9.72 49.67 -101.75
CA GLN A 823 10.89 49.45 -102.60
C GLN A 823 10.61 48.51 -103.78
N ILE A 824 9.81 47.46 -103.56
CA ILE A 824 9.40 46.53 -104.62
C ILE A 824 8.45 47.21 -105.62
N ASP A 825 7.53 48.06 -105.15
CA ASP A 825 6.61 48.82 -106.00
C ASP A 825 7.38 49.85 -106.86
N GLU A 826 8.35 50.56 -106.29
CA GLU A 826 9.26 51.45 -107.03
C GLU A 826 10.08 50.69 -108.08
N LEU A 827 10.63 49.53 -107.72
CA LEU A 827 11.37 48.69 -108.66
C LEU A 827 10.47 48.18 -109.79
N SER A 828 9.23 47.79 -109.46
CA SER A 828 8.23 47.35 -110.44
C SER A 828 7.86 48.46 -111.42
N LYS A 829 7.74 49.70 -110.92
CA LYS A 829 7.46 50.88 -111.74
C LYS A 829 8.63 51.25 -112.66
N LEU A 830 9.87 51.23 -112.15
CA LEU A 830 11.07 51.48 -112.95
C LEU A 830 11.19 50.48 -114.13
N ILE A 831 10.91 49.20 -113.87
CA ILE A 831 10.92 48.17 -114.93
C ILE A 831 9.84 48.45 -115.98
N ALA A 832 8.63 48.86 -115.56
CA ALA A 832 7.54 49.19 -116.48
C ALA A 832 7.82 50.47 -117.30
N ASP A 833 8.43 51.48 -116.69
CA ASP A 833 8.82 52.73 -117.36
C ASP A 833 9.94 52.48 -118.40
N GLU A 834 10.93 51.64 -118.08
CA GLU A 834 11.96 51.18 -119.03
C GLU A 834 11.33 50.48 -120.24
N GLU A 835 10.42 49.52 -120.03
CA GLU A 835 9.73 48.83 -121.13
C GLU A 835 8.92 49.80 -122.03
N THR A 836 8.32 50.82 -121.43
CA THR A 836 7.51 51.81 -122.16
C THR A 836 8.37 52.74 -123.01
N ALA A 837 9.53 53.17 -122.51
CA ALA A 837 10.48 53.98 -123.26
C ALA A 837 10.98 53.27 -124.53
N TYR A 838 11.27 51.97 -124.43
CA TYR A 838 11.70 51.17 -125.58
C TYR A 838 10.62 51.05 -126.68
N ARG A 839 9.33 51.04 -126.32
CA ARG A 839 8.23 51.05 -127.31
C ARG A 839 8.12 52.39 -128.04
N GLN A 840 8.27 53.50 -127.32
CA GLN A 840 8.14 54.84 -127.91
C GLN A 840 9.29 55.17 -128.87
N ASP A 841 10.52 54.73 -128.56
CA ASP A 841 11.67 54.90 -129.46
C ASP A 841 11.50 54.15 -130.79
N LEU A 842 10.82 52.99 -130.77
CA LEU A 842 10.48 52.23 -131.97
C LEU A 842 9.49 53.00 -132.86
N GLU A 843 8.39 53.47 -132.29
CA GLU A 843 7.32 54.16 -133.04
C GLU A 843 7.80 55.44 -133.71
N ARG A 844 8.55 56.29 -132.97
CA ARG A 844 9.07 57.56 -133.51
C ARG A 844 9.93 57.38 -134.75
N SER A 845 10.63 56.26 -134.85
CA SER A 845 11.61 56.01 -135.89
C SER A 845 10.99 55.72 -137.26
N PHE A 846 9.69 55.41 -137.33
CA PHE A 846 8.97 55.21 -138.60
C PHE A 846 8.22 56.44 -139.11
N THR A 847 7.97 57.45 -138.28
CA THR A 847 7.09 58.59 -138.62
C THR A 847 7.56 59.44 -139.81
N ASN A 848 8.87 59.55 -140.04
CA ASN A 848 9.45 60.46 -141.06
C ASN A 848 10.17 59.73 -142.21
N VAL A 849 9.98 58.41 -142.31
CA VAL A 849 10.69 57.54 -143.26
C VAL A 849 10.39 57.89 -144.73
N ASP A 850 9.20 58.42 -145.01
CA ASP A 850 8.78 58.80 -146.36
C ASP A 850 9.40 60.12 -146.85
N GLU A 851 9.88 60.99 -145.96
CA GLU A 851 10.39 62.33 -146.31
C GLU A 851 11.92 62.45 -146.18
N ASP A 852 12.53 61.65 -145.30
CA ASP A 852 13.95 61.74 -144.97
C ASP A 852 14.68 60.38 -145.14
N GLU A 853 15.62 60.30 -146.09
CA GLU A 853 16.46 59.11 -146.26
C GLU A 853 17.35 58.80 -145.04
N HIS A 854 17.63 59.78 -144.15
CA HIS A 854 18.36 59.52 -142.90
C HIS A 854 17.54 58.70 -141.89
N ALA A 855 16.20 58.74 -141.96
CA ALA A 855 15.34 57.96 -141.07
C ALA A 855 15.53 56.44 -141.28
N ILE A 856 15.72 56.00 -142.53
CA ILE A 856 15.99 54.59 -142.87
C ILE A 856 17.33 54.11 -142.25
N THR A 857 18.29 55.01 -142.08
CA THR A 857 19.59 54.70 -141.46
C THR A 857 19.48 54.59 -139.93
N LYS A 858 18.61 55.40 -139.30
CA LYS A 858 18.30 55.28 -137.86
C LYS A 858 17.59 53.97 -137.52
N LEU A 859 16.74 53.46 -138.40
CA LEU A 859 16.13 52.14 -138.24
C LEU A 859 17.16 51.01 -138.20
N GLY A 860 18.24 51.13 -138.99
CA GLY A 860 19.39 50.21 -138.94
C GLY A 860 20.08 50.19 -137.57
N ALA A 861 20.33 51.37 -136.99
CA ALA A 861 20.95 51.50 -135.65
C ALA A 861 20.05 50.99 -134.52
N LEU A 862 18.72 51.16 -134.64
CA LEU A 862 17.75 50.58 -133.70
C LEU A 862 17.72 49.05 -133.77
N ALA A 863 17.79 48.48 -134.97
CA ALA A 863 17.86 47.03 -135.15
C ALA A 863 19.11 46.43 -134.49
N GLU A 864 20.25 47.12 -134.61
CA GLU A 864 21.49 46.74 -133.95
C GLU A 864 21.37 46.74 -132.41
N ARG A 865 20.83 47.82 -131.84
CA ARG A 865 20.67 47.99 -130.39
C ARG A 865 19.77 46.93 -129.77
N TYR A 866 18.62 46.63 -130.39
CA TYR A 866 17.71 45.60 -129.87
C TYR A 866 18.31 44.19 -129.94
N SER A 867 19.16 43.91 -130.95
CA SER A 867 19.86 42.63 -131.04
C SER A 867 20.92 42.47 -129.95
N GLN A 868 21.68 43.53 -129.63
CA GLN A 868 22.73 43.49 -128.60
C GLN A 868 22.18 43.37 -127.18
N GLN A 869 21.00 43.93 -126.91
CA GLN A 869 20.37 43.89 -125.58
C GLN A 869 19.44 42.67 -125.37
N HIS A 870 19.49 41.67 -126.27
CA HIS A 870 18.62 40.48 -126.25
C HIS A 870 17.11 40.81 -126.17
N MET A 871 16.71 41.95 -126.74
CA MET A 871 15.32 42.43 -126.73
C MET A 871 14.54 41.82 -127.90
N HIS A 872 14.36 40.50 -127.84
CA HIS A 872 13.80 39.69 -128.93
C HIS A 872 12.41 40.16 -129.40
N ASP A 873 11.54 40.57 -128.48
CA ASP A 873 10.18 41.02 -128.80
C ASP A 873 10.16 42.37 -129.54
N PHE A 874 11.06 43.28 -129.17
CA PHE A 874 11.19 44.59 -129.84
C PHE A 874 11.83 44.47 -131.22
N LEU A 875 12.84 43.61 -131.37
CA LEU A 875 13.46 43.31 -132.67
C LEU A 875 12.44 42.71 -133.66
N LYS A 876 11.56 41.83 -133.18
CA LYS A 876 10.46 41.26 -133.99
C LYS A 876 9.50 42.34 -134.48
N THR A 877 9.12 43.27 -133.61
CA THR A 877 8.18 44.36 -133.95
C THR A 877 8.79 45.33 -134.98
N LEU A 878 10.08 45.67 -134.83
CA LEU A 878 10.83 46.48 -135.81
C LEU A 878 10.85 45.83 -137.20
N ARG A 879 11.07 44.51 -137.25
CA ARG A 879 11.08 43.72 -138.48
C ARG A 879 9.76 43.81 -139.25
N GLU A 880 8.64 43.62 -138.56
CA GLU A 880 7.32 43.65 -139.19
C GLU A 880 7.00 45.04 -139.79
N GLN A 881 7.40 46.12 -139.12
CA GLN A 881 7.16 47.48 -139.62
C GLN A 881 8.05 47.84 -140.82
N CYS A 882 9.34 47.44 -140.82
CA CYS A 882 10.23 47.63 -141.96
C CYS A 882 9.70 46.97 -143.25
N LEU A 883 9.15 45.76 -143.14
CA LEU A 883 8.61 45.02 -144.28
C LEU A 883 7.37 45.68 -144.88
N LYS A 884 6.46 46.18 -144.03
CA LYS A 884 5.28 46.93 -144.48
C LYS A 884 5.67 48.15 -145.30
N GLN A 885 6.68 48.91 -144.86
CA GLN A 885 7.07 50.13 -145.55
C GLN A 885 7.77 49.89 -146.89
N LEU A 886 8.58 48.83 -146.98
CA LEU A 886 9.15 48.36 -148.25
C LEU A 886 8.06 48.02 -149.28
N GLN A 887 6.99 47.37 -148.85
CA GLN A 887 5.87 47.02 -149.73
C GLN A 887 5.15 48.25 -150.27
N ILE A 888 5.00 49.30 -149.46
CA ILE A 888 4.42 50.57 -149.90
C ILE A 888 5.30 51.21 -151.00
N TYR A 889 6.62 51.22 -150.84
CA TYR A 889 7.50 51.78 -151.88
C TYR A 889 7.42 51.00 -153.18
N ARG A 890 7.28 49.67 -153.14
CA ARG A 890 7.10 48.86 -154.37
C ARG A 890 5.83 49.23 -155.11
N MET A 891 4.71 49.35 -154.40
CA MET A 891 3.45 49.78 -155.00
C MET A 891 3.57 51.20 -155.61
N LYS A 892 4.32 52.11 -154.98
CA LYS A 892 4.61 53.43 -155.53
C LYS A 892 5.43 53.33 -156.84
N VAL A 893 6.43 52.45 -156.91
CA VAL A 893 7.23 52.23 -158.14
C VAL A 893 6.33 51.77 -159.29
N GLU A 894 5.51 50.73 -159.08
CA GLU A 894 4.58 50.20 -160.09
C GLU A 894 3.63 51.29 -160.59
N LYS A 895 2.99 52.00 -159.65
CA LYS A 895 2.06 53.10 -159.97
C LYS A 895 2.73 54.22 -160.78
N PHE A 896 3.93 54.65 -160.40
CA PHE A 896 4.62 55.74 -161.10
C PHE A 896 5.15 55.31 -162.47
N PHE A 897 5.46 54.03 -162.69
CA PHE A 897 5.75 53.51 -164.03
C PHE A 897 4.51 53.54 -164.93
N ASP A 898 3.34 53.14 -164.42
CA ASP A 898 2.08 53.17 -165.17
C ASP A 898 1.69 54.61 -165.56
N GLU A 899 1.92 55.58 -164.67
CA GLU A 899 1.69 57.01 -164.91
C GLU A 899 2.76 57.67 -165.81
N LYS A 900 3.76 56.90 -166.27
CA LYS A 900 4.95 57.37 -167.02
C LYS A 900 5.78 58.43 -166.28
N ASN A 901 5.66 58.51 -164.96
CA ASN A 901 6.41 59.45 -164.11
C ASN A 901 7.70 58.81 -163.58
N ILE A 902 8.67 58.64 -164.48
CA ILE A 902 9.91 57.87 -164.24
C ILE A 902 10.72 58.42 -163.05
N GLN A 903 10.71 59.73 -162.84
CA GLN A 903 11.51 60.35 -161.77
C GLN A 903 11.06 59.89 -160.36
N PHE A 904 9.75 59.84 -160.10
CA PHE A 904 9.22 59.39 -158.81
C PHE A 904 9.33 57.87 -158.62
N ALA A 905 9.29 57.09 -159.70
CA ALA A 905 9.59 55.67 -159.66
C ALA A 905 11.05 55.44 -159.24
N ILE A 906 12.00 56.19 -159.82
CA ILE A 906 13.43 56.12 -159.44
C ILE A 906 13.63 56.48 -157.97
N ASP A 907 12.99 57.54 -157.46
CA ASP A 907 13.14 57.93 -156.05
C ASP A 907 12.53 56.91 -155.08
N SER A 908 11.47 56.20 -155.47
CA SER A 908 10.94 55.08 -154.70
C SER A 908 11.87 53.86 -154.72
N ILE A 909 12.53 53.56 -155.85
CA ILE A 909 13.56 52.51 -155.95
C ILE A 909 14.78 52.85 -155.07
N LYS A 910 15.24 54.11 -155.07
CA LYS A 910 16.36 54.54 -154.19
C LYS A 910 16.06 54.25 -152.73
N LYS A 911 14.82 54.49 -152.27
CA LYS A 911 14.40 54.19 -150.89
C LYS A 911 14.37 52.69 -150.59
N ILE A 912 13.95 51.86 -151.54
CA ILE A 912 14.01 50.40 -151.42
C ILE A 912 15.47 49.93 -151.24
N LEU A 913 16.37 50.39 -152.11
CA LEU A 913 17.80 50.08 -152.03
C LEU A 913 18.46 50.59 -150.74
N LYS A 914 17.99 51.73 -150.20
CA LYS A 914 18.44 52.26 -148.91
C LYS A 914 18.04 51.36 -147.75
N TYR A 915 16.81 50.85 -147.75
CA TYR A 915 16.32 49.89 -146.74
C TYR A 915 17.13 48.60 -146.75
N GLU A 916 17.43 48.07 -147.93
CA GLU A 916 18.31 46.91 -148.09
C GLU A 916 19.69 47.17 -147.48
N LYS A 917 20.29 48.32 -147.80
CA LYS A 917 21.63 48.67 -147.31
C LYS A 917 21.69 48.91 -145.80
N SER A 918 20.75 49.65 -145.24
CA SER A 918 20.82 50.09 -143.83
C SER A 918 20.22 49.09 -142.85
N VAL A 919 19.26 48.27 -143.26
CA VAL A 919 18.51 47.38 -142.36
C VAL A 919 18.80 45.89 -142.66
N GLY A 920 19.24 45.56 -143.88
CA GLY A 920 19.42 44.18 -144.35
C GLY A 920 20.47 43.34 -143.63
N ALA A 921 21.31 43.95 -142.78
CA ALA A 921 22.23 43.21 -141.89
C ALA A 921 21.50 42.56 -140.70
N TYR A 922 20.35 43.10 -140.29
CA TYR A 922 19.60 42.66 -139.10
C TYR A 922 18.23 42.06 -139.46
N ILE A 923 17.69 42.42 -140.63
CA ILE A 923 16.44 41.87 -141.17
C ILE A 923 16.74 41.32 -142.57
N SER A 924 17.01 40.02 -142.67
CA SER A 924 17.47 39.36 -143.90
C SER A 924 16.52 39.50 -145.09
N GLU A 925 15.23 39.69 -144.84
CA GLU A 925 14.17 39.77 -145.87
C GLU A 925 14.15 41.10 -146.63
N THR A 926 14.97 42.08 -146.22
CA THR A 926 15.15 43.31 -147.00
C THR A 926 16.27 43.21 -148.05
N LYS A 927 16.98 42.07 -148.15
CA LYS A 927 18.05 41.82 -149.15
C LYS A 927 17.55 41.09 -150.40
N GLY A 928 17.94 41.56 -151.59
CA GLY A 928 17.77 40.89 -152.88
C GLY A 928 16.53 41.29 -153.72
N ILE A 929 16.11 42.56 -153.68
CA ILE A 929 14.87 43.06 -154.34
C ILE A 929 15.17 44.20 -155.31
#